data_AF-A0A1M4XGW9-F1
#
_entry.id   AF-A0A1M4XGW9-F1
#
_cell.length_a   1.000
_cell.length_b   1.000
_cell.length_c   1.000
_cell.angle_alpha   90.00
_cell.angle_beta   90.00
_cell.angle_gamma   90.00
#
_symmetry.space_group_name_H-M   'P 1'
#
loop_
_entity.id
_entity.type
_entity.pdbx_description
1 polymer ?
#
loop_
_entity_poly.entity_id
_entity_poly.type
_entity_poly.pdbx_seq_one_letter_code
_entity_poly.pdbx_strand_id
1 'polypeptide(L)'
;MKKKIMAIVIPLITIFSIVSFKNIDFKEVNAEVDEGNRIINGNFTDETNHWTTLHEFDGEANFTVENGQAKVEIIDLGVKIHPEWNVPISWSTQLVQEDISISNGYTYELIFDAYSSQPRPIEIEFTGLSGIENKKFNLNDELQTFSYEFDYNFQSTNFDFKFLLGNVSSENAIETPESNHSVYIDNISLKPIKELDNSSDNEINWTLSWSDEFDSDTLDLSKWKYDTGNYMQSNDGEWVQGWGNNELQNYQPDNVYLQDGKLIIEAREEITTDEHDTYNYTSGKITTDNLFSQTYGRFEARMKLPEGQGFWPAFWLMPQEDVYGGWASSGEIDIMENRGDQLDIVGAAVHYGGGWPNNVHTTGEYRFPSNSSITDFNVYSLEWEPGELRWYVNDELYYKTNEWHSDQGEYPAPFDQEFYIILNLAVGGWYGLEPNEETLFPSQVEVDYVRVYEGEYNNPVTPPEEEQPGEDDQKEPIQQVNPDDFRSISENYILNGDFDEIDTEKLLNGITAWSLHNQGEYEEWAGLAAFDIVDDVLNIQIQQNGWEWWHIQLFQDLSIPSGMYLFSFDGKSDLPRDLFVEFVNSEHEIVEIQLNETMNSYHYLFTFEENIEDLQLLFGLGRKTGEEELEVPYSIYLDDISLIEVEENEKPEENNLSKLEEELAELENKVAMLERRQSIKESELTLLKESLQTLHQEMNDLNIESNLLKERITNLEMKIAQLEEKVNEQNNGNNSSNKIPKDEVYPEGESVNKEQDNSSENDDVLPKTGETRTIIIYIFGAIFMISGTWLFMRVKKVANK
;
A
#
# COMPACT_ATOMS: atom_id res chain seq x y z
N MET A 1 -52.24 -21.27 -59.69
CA MET A 1 -53.25 -20.32 -60.19
C MET A 1 -53.26 -19.06 -59.31
N LYS A 2 -53.69 -17.90 -59.82
CA LYS A 2 -53.76 -16.63 -59.06
C LYS A 2 -54.97 -16.61 -58.10
N LYS A 3 -54.85 -15.93 -56.94
CA LYS A 3 -55.55 -14.63 -56.68
C LYS A 3 -55.23 -14.02 -55.31
N LYS A 4 -55.03 -12.69 -55.30
CA LYS A 4 -55.18 -11.80 -54.13
C LYS A 4 -56.65 -11.68 -53.74
N ILE A 5 -56.94 -11.20 -52.53
CA ILE A 5 -57.78 -10.00 -52.30
C ILE A 5 -57.52 -9.45 -50.88
N MET A 6 -57.56 -8.13 -50.77
CA MET A 6 -57.39 -7.30 -49.57
C MET A 6 -58.69 -6.49 -49.42
N ALA A 7 -59.23 -6.34 -48.22
CA ALA A 7 -60.36 -5.44 -47.97
C ALA A 7 -60.41 -4.96 -46.52
N ILE A 8 -60.26 -3.64 -46.34
CA ILE A 8 -60.54 -2.89 -45.10
C ILE A 8 -61.79 -2.06 -45.35
N VAL A 9 -62.79 -2.06 -44.45
CA VAL A 9 -63.76 -0.96 -44.29
C VAL A 9 -64.19 -0.87 -42.81
N ILE A 10 -64.18 0.35 -42.25
CA ILE A 10 -64.68 0.74 -40.92
C ILE A 10 -65.85 1.73 -41.13
N PRO A 11 -66.86 1.80 -40.23
CA PRO A 11 -67.17 3.07 -39.54
C PRO A 11 -67.40 2.88 -38.02
N LEU A 12 -66.78 3.67 -37.12
CA LEU A 12 -67.20 5.00 -36.62
C LEU A 12 -68.57 4.96 -35.87
N ILE A 13 -68.79 5.55 -34.68
CA ILE A 13 -68.07 6.65 -33.99
C ILE A 13 -68.46 6.74 -32.49
N THR A 14 -67.75 7.63 -31.77
CA THR A 14 -67.90 8.11 -30.37
C THR A 14 -67.28 7.30 -29.23
N ILE A 15 -66.83 7.92 -28.14
CA ILE A 15 -66.10 9.21 -27.89
C ILE A 15 -65.33 8.95 -26.58
N PHE A 16 -64.04 9.31 -26.50
CA PHE A 16 -63.38 9.76 -25.25
C PHE A 16 -62.27 10.76 -25.59
N SER A 17 -62.00 11.68 -24.67
CA SER A 17 -61.19 12.88 -24.92
C SER A 17 -59.69 12.62 -25.13
N ILE A 18 -59.09 13.38 -26.03
CA ILE A 18 -57.64 13.43 -26.25
C ILE A 18 -57.00 14.36 -25.22
N VAL A 19 -56.02 13.85 -24.47
CA VAL A 19 -54.90 14.67 -23.98
C VAL A 19 -53.74 14.40 -24.95
N SER A 20 -53.19 15.46 -25.54
CA SER A 20 -52.14 15.37 -26.55
C SER A 20 -50.79 15.66 -25.91
N PHE A 21 -50.05 14.63 -25.50
CA PHE A 21 -48.60 14.74 -25.40
C PHE A 21 -48.03 14.73 -26.83
N LYS A 22 -47.79 15.93 -27.36
CA LYS A 22 -46.87 16.14 -28.48
C LYS A 22 -45.54 16.54 -27.85
N ASN A 23 -44.45 16.00 -28.39
CA ASN A 23 -43.10 16.01 -27.80
C ASN A 23 -42.97 15.01 -26.64
N ILE A 24 -42.97 13.72 -26.99
CA ILE A 24 -41.99 12.80 -26.41
C ILE A 24 -40.99 12.60 -27.54
N ASP A 25 -39.83 13.25 -27.43
CA ASP A 25 -38.66 12.76 -28.15
C ASP A 25 -38.27 11.45 -27.47
N PHE A 26 -38.32 10.35 -28.21
CA PHE A 26 -37.47 9.23 -27.86
C PHE A 26 -36.05 9.66 -28.22
N LYS A 27 -35.36 10.30 -27.26
CA LYS A 27 -33.91 10.09 -27.18
C LYS A 27 -33.76 8.60 -26.98
N GLU A 28 -33.27 7.94 -28.03
CA GLU A 28 -32.45 6.75 -27.88
C GLU A 28 -31.29 7.22 -26.99
N VAL A 29 -31.41 6.95 -25.68
CA VAL A 29 -30.29 7.10 -24.77
C VAL A 29 -29.42 5.89 -25.08
N ASN A 30 -28.59 6.05 -26.12
CA ASN A 30 -27.26 5.50 -26.03
C ASN A 30 -26.71 6.06 -24.72
N ALA A 31 -26.61 5.21 -23.69
CA ALA A 31 -25.54 5.40 -22.74
C ALA A 31 -24.29 5.40 -23.62
N GLU A 32 -23.64 6.55 -23.73
CA GLU A 32 -22.28 6.58 -24.22
C GLU A 32 -21.52 5.69 -23.23
N VAL A 33 -21.04 4.53 -23.72
CA VAL A 33 -20.05 3.76 -22.99
C VAL A 33 -18.87 4.71 -22.94
N ASP A 34 -18.67 5.28 -21.76
CA ASP A 34 -17.76 6.39 -21.56
C ASP A 34 -16.35 5.80 -21.49
N GLU A 35 -15.75 5.61 -22.67
CA GLU A 35 -14.47 4.91 -22.87
C GLU A 35 -13.42 5.44 -21.89
N GLY A 36 -13.00 4.59 -20.94
CA GLY A 36 -12.04 4.92 -19.89
C GLY A 36 -12.62 5.24 -18.50
N ASN A 37 -13.95 5.34 -18.32
CA ASN A 37 -14.53 5.44 -16.97
C ASN A 37 -14.45 4.09 -16.26
N ARG A 38 -13.76 4.05 -15.11
CA ARG A 38 -13.61 2.86 -14.27
C ARG A 38 -14.82 2.61 -13.35
N ILE A 39 -15.66 3.62 -13.12
CA ILE A 39 -16.87 3.50 -12.28
C ILE A 39 -18.04 2.94 -13.09
N ILE A 40 -18.58 1.82 -12.63
CA ILE A 40 -19.76 1.16 -13.19
C ILE A 40 -21.04 1.77 -12.59
N ASN A 41 -22.09 1.96 -13.41
CA ASN A 41 -23.40 2.50 -12.99
C ASN A 41 -23.31 3.83 -12.20
N GLY A 42 -22.28 4.66 -12.40
CA GLY A 42 -22.10 5.93 -11.67
C GLY A 42 -23.19 6.99 -11.92
N ASN A 43 -24.07 6.77 -12.91
CA ASN A 43 -25.24 7.59 -13.22
C ASN A 43 -26.57 6.97 -12.74
N PHE A 44 -26.51 5.88 -11.97
CA PHE A 44 -27.64 5.17 -11.36
C PHE A 44 -28.81 4.85 -12.31
N THR A 45 -28.52 4.65 -13.60
CA THR A 45 -29.53 4.27 -14.59
C THR A 45 -29.94 2.80 -14.52
N ASP A 46 -29.12 1.94 -13.89
CA ASP A 46 -29.42 0.53 -13.61
C ASP A 46 -29.78 0.29 -12.12
N GLU A 47 -30.57 1.22 -11.55
CA GLU A 47 -30.98 1.22 -10.15
C GLU A 47 -29.75 1.07 -9.21
N THR A 48 -29.82 0.19 -8.21
CA THR A 48 -28.77 0.00 -7.20
C THR A 48 -27.68 -1.02 -7.61
N ASN A 49 -27.64 -1.49 -8.86
CA ASN A 49 -26.64 -2.48 -9.26
C ASN A 49 -25.21 -1.92 -9.20
N HIS A 50 -24.23 -2.76 -8.87
CA HIS A 50 -22.81 -2.39 -8.66
C HIS A 50 -22.53 -1.42 -7.48
N TRP A 51 -23.52 -1.16 -6.63
CA TRP A 51 -23.36 -0.33 -5.45
C TRP A 51 -24.00 -0.98 -4.22
N THR A 52 -23.26 -1.05 -3.12
CA THR A 52 -23.71 -1.60 -1.84
C THR A 52 -23.61 -0.53 -0.75
N THR A 53 -24.33 -0.73 0.36
CA THR A 53 -24.04 0.04 1.58
C THR A 53 -23.56 -0.87 2.68
N LEU A 54 -22.42 -0.51 3.26
CA LEU A 54 -21.85 -1.13 4.45
C LEU A 54 -22.19 -0.26 5.67
N HIS A 55 -22.39 -0.92 6.80
CA HIS A 55 -22.82 -0.31 8.05
C HIS A 55 -22.04 -0.90 9.21
N GLU A 56 -21.43 -0.03 10.01
CA GLU A 56 -20.62 -0.40 11.18
C GLU A 56 -20.96 0.54 12.34
N PHE A 57 -20.51 0.17 13.55
CA PHE A 57 -20.65 1.02 14.75
C PHE A 57 -22.09 1.50 15.00
N ASP A 58 -23.09 0.64 14.79
CA ASP A 58 -24.53 0.94 14.88
C ASP A 58 -25.05 2.06 13.93
N GLY A 59 -24.32 2.40 12.87
CA GLY A 59 -24.83 3.29 11.81
C GLY A 59 -25.98 2.64 11.03
N GLU A 60 -27.02 3.42 10.71
CA GLU A 60 -28.20 2.92 9.99
C GLU A 60 -28.55 3.90 8.85
N ALA A 61 -28.61 3.40 7.61
CA ALA A 61 -29.11 4.17 6.47
C ALA A 61 -29.83 3.27 5.44
N ASN A 62 -30.72 3.87 4.64
CA ASN A 62 -31.33 3.21 3.49
C ASN A 62 -30.69 3.73 2.19
N PHE A 63 -30.16 2.84 1.36
CA PHE A 63 -29.80 3.15 -0.02
C PHE A 63 -30.96 2.85 -0.98
N THR A 64 -31.28 3.83 -1.82
CA THR A 64 -32.27 3.75 -2.90
C THR A 64 -31.82 4.60 -4.07
N VAL A 65 -32.39 4.39 -5.26
CA VAL A 65 -32.27 5.34 -6.37
C VAL A 65 -33.59 6.12 -6.51
N GLU A 66 -33.53 7.45 -6.43
CA GLU A 66 -34.69 8.33 -6.60
C GLU A 66 -34.44 9.33 -7.73
N ASN A 67 -35.35 9.39 -8.71
CA ASN A 67 -35.25 10.24 -9.92
C ASN A 67 -33.97 10.04 -10.77
N GLY A 68 -33.28 8.91 -10.63
CA GLY A 68 -32.05 8.58 -11.36
C GLY A 68 -30.77 8.96 -10.62
N GLN A 69 -30.83 9.24 -9.31
CA GLN A 69 -29.68 9.56 -8.47
C GLN A 69 -29.63 8.60 -7.29
N ALA A 70 -28.43 8.24 -6.82
CA ALA A 70 -28.30 7.58 -5.53
C ALA A 70 -28.83 8.48 -4.43
N LYS A 71 -29.58 7.87 -3.51
CA LYS A 71 -30.10 8.50 -2.30
C LYS A 71 -29.79 7.60 -1.12
N VAL A 72 -28.91 8.07 -0.25
CA VAL A 72 -28.61 7.46 1.05
C VAL A 72 -29.36 8.24 2.11
N GLU A 73 -30.46 7.67 2.61
CA GLU A 73 -31.24 8.22 3.73
C GLU A 73 -30.63 7.74 5.04
N ILE A 74 -29.89 8.63 5.70
CA ILE A 74 -29.20 8.36 6.96
C ILE A 74 -30.22 8.45 8.09
N ILE A 75 -30.39 7.34 8.81
CA ILE A 75 -31.36 7.16 9.89
C ILE A 75 -30.71 7.44 11.24
N ASP A 76 -29.54 6.83 11.47
CA ASP A 76 -28.67 7.06 12.62
C ASP A 76 -27.21 7.06 12.16
N LEU A 77 -26.39 7.91 12.79
CA LEU A 77 -24.94 7.94 12.55
C LEU A 77 -24.20 6.87 13.36
N GLY A 78 -24.89 6.23 14.31
CA GLY A 78 -24.29 5.24 15.20
C GLY A 78 -23.38 5.89 16.24
N VAL A 79 -22.32 5.16 16.62
CA VAL A 79 -21.23 5.70 17.44
C VAL A 79 -20.46 6.71 16.61
N LYS A 80 -20.44 7.97 17.07
CA LYS A 80 -19.89 9.10 16.30
C LYS A 80 -18.37 9.25 16.41
N ILE A 81 -17.81 8.83 17.53
CA ILE A 81 -16.39 8.97 17.89
C ILE A 81 -15.91 7.57 18.29
N HIS A 82 -14.82 7.09 17.71
CA HIS A 82 -14.28 5.77 18.03
C HIS A 82 -13.93 5.71 19.53
N PRO A 83 -14.41 4.70 20.28
CA PRO A 83 -14.29 4.68 21.73
C PRO A 83 -12.84 4.64 22.23
N GLU A 84 -11.91 4.13 21.42
CA GLU A 84 -10.49 4.03 21.73
C GLU A 84 -9.68 5.18 21.10
N TRP A 85 -9.73 5.35 19.78
CA TRP A 85 -8.92 6.34 19.04
C TRP A 85 -9.42 7.79 19.16
N ASN A 86 -10.62 8.01 19.69
CA ASN A 86 -11.24 9.34 19.84
C ASN A 86 -11.37 10.15 18.52
N VAL A 87 -11.32 9.47 17.36
CA VAL A 87 -11.53 10.06 16.03
C VAL A 87 -13.00 9.92 15.57
N PRO A 88 -13.50 10.82 14.69
CA PRO A 88 -14.80 10.66 14.06
C PRO A 88 -14.88 9.39 13.21
N ILE A 89 -15.92 8.56 13.43
CA ILE A 89 -16.17 7.36 12.62
C ILE A 89 -16.89 7.77 11.34
N SER A 90 -16.13 8.05 10.28
CA SER A 90 -16.69 8.38 8.96
C SER A 90 -17.29 7.16 8.25
N TRP A 91 -16.80 5.96 8.57
CA TRP A 91 -17.18 4.69 7.93
C TRP A 91 -18.38 3.96 8.57
N SER A 92 -19.09 4.56 9.54
CA SER A 92 -20.30 3.94 10.14
C SER A 92 -21.46 3.76 9.14
N THR A 93 -21.42 4.48 8.03
CA THR A 93 -22.25 4.24 6.85
C THR A 93 -21.42 4.54 5.62
N GLN A 94 -21.34 3.58 4.71
CA GLN A 94 -20.52 3.65 3.50
C GLN A 94 -21.42 3.38 2.29
N LEU A 95 -21.18 4.05 1.16
CA LEU A 95 -21.69 3.65 -0.15
C LEU A 95 -20.49 3.22 -0.99
N VAL A 96 -20.48 1.94 -1.39
CA VAL A 96 -19.27 1.25 -1.88
C VAL A 96 -19.47 0.71 -3.29
N GLN A 97 -18.43 0.79 -4.11
CA GLN A 97 -18.23 -0.02 -5.30
C GLN A 97 -16.90 -0.76 -5.18
N GLU A 98 -16.97 -2.08 -5.16
CA GLU A 98 -15.86 -3.00 -4.96
C GLU A 98 -15.19 -3.36 -6.32
N ASP A 99 -13.98 -3.91 -6.29
CA ASP A 99 -13.26 -4.47 -7.45
C ASP A 99 -13.05 -3.51 -8.65
N ILE A 100 -12.68 -2.25 -8.39
CA ILE A 100 -12.31 -1.30 -9.45
C ILE A 100 -10.80 -1.43 -9.75
N SER A 101 -10.44 -1.46 -11.03
CA SER A 101 -9.03 -1.52 -11.47
C SER A 101 -8.61 -0.21 -12.16
N ILE A 102 -7.40 0.28 -11.87
CA ILE A 102 -6.74 1.38 -12.58
C ILE A 102 -5.33 1.01 -13.02
N SER A 103 -4.92 1.55 -14.17
CA SER A 103 -3.59 1.38 -14.74
C SER A 103 -2.58 2.32 -14.09
N ASN A 104 -1.37 1.82 -13.78
CA ASN A 104 -0.19 2.61 -13.41
C ASN A 104 0.16 3.65 -14.50
N GLY A 105 0.70 4.79 -14.12
CA GLY A 105 1.31 5.77 -15.02
C GLY A 105 0.34 6.86 -15.49
N TYR A 106 -0.72 7.16 -14.73
CA TYR A 106 -1.73 8.15 -15.13
C TYR A 106 -2.13 9.07 -13.98
N THR A 107 -2.37 10.35 -14.31
CA THR A 107 -3.25 11.22 -13.53
C THR A 107 -4.69 10.79 -13.79
N TYR A 108 -5.40 10.40 -12.73
CA TYR A 108 -6.84 10.14 -12.75
C TYR A 108 -7.63 11.36 -12.27
N GLU A 109 -8.81 11.59 -12.86
CA GLU A 109 -9.81 12.52 -12.36
C GLU A 109 -11.04 11.74 -11.89
N LEU A 110 -11.37 11.87 -10.60
CA LEU A 110 -12.68 11.54 -10.06
C LEU A 110 -13.59 12.77 -10.18
N ILE A 111 -14.74 12.60 -10.84
CA ILE A 111 -15.84 13.57 -10.89
C ILE A 111 -17.09 12.93 -10.27
N PHE A 112 -17.85 13.70 -9.49
CA PHE A 112 -19.21 13.32 -9.08
C PHE A 112 -20.07 14.55 -8.78
N ASP A 113 -21.38 14.43 -8.97
CA ASP A 113 -22.37 15.40 -8.50
C ASP A 113 -22.92 14.95 -7.14
N ALA A 114 -22.99 15.84 -6.15
CA ALA A 114 -23.60 15.54 -4.86
C ALA A 114 -24.27 16.75 -4.19
N TYR A 115 -25.25 16.46 -3.31
CA TYR A 115 -25.84 17.41 -2.37
C TYR A 115 -26.45 16.68 -1.16
N SER A 116 -26.80 17.43 -0.11
CA SER A 116 -27.42 16.86 1.09
C SER A 116 -28.59 17.72 1.57
N SER A 117 -29.67 17.08 2.02
CA SER A 117 -30.84 17.78 2.58
C SER A 117 -30.54 18.55 3.89
N GLN A 118 -29.36 18.34 4.47
CA GLN A 118 -28.79 19.12 5.57
C GLN A 118 -27.28 19.32 5.26
N PRO A 119 -26.72 20.54 5.34
CA PRO A 119 -25.30 20.75 5.06
C PRO A 119 -24.40 19.88 5.94
N ARG A 120 -23.44 19.19 5.32
CA ARG A 120 -22.57 18.22 6.00
C ARG A 120 -21.28 17.94 5.25
N PRO A 121 -20.22 17.48 5.93
CA PRO A 121 -19.08 16.86 5.28
C PRO A 121 -19.37 15.41 4.84
N ILE A 122 -18.68 14.98 3.79
CA ILE A 122 -18.50 13.59 3.37
C ILE A 122 -17.00 13.35 3.15
N GLU A 123 -16.59 12.09 3.15
CA GLU A 123 -15.22 11.67 2.86
C GLU A 123 -15.25 10.60 1.76
N ILE A 124 -14.25 10.59 0.88
CA ILE A 124 -14.04 9.51 -0.09
C ILE A 124 -12.78 8.74 0.27
N GLU A 125 -12.77 7.46 -0.06
CA GLU A 125 -11.69 6.52 0.23
C GLU A 125 -11.51 5.55 -0.94
N PHE A 126 -10.25 5.13 -1.15
CA PHE A 126 -9.81 4.21 -2.20
C PHE A 126 -9.08 3.03 -1.54
N THR A 127 -9.81 2.12 -0.89
CA THR A 127 -9.20 1.03 -0.11
C THR A 127 -8.51 0.02 -1.03
N GLY A 128 -7.23 -0.28 -0.77
CA GLY A 128 -6.40 -1.16 -1.61
C GLY A 128 -5.59 -0.43 -2.68
N LEU A 129 -5.66 0.91 -2.74
CA LEU A 129 -4.94 1.73 -3.71
C LEU A 129 -3.89 2.59 -2.99
N SER A 130 -2.63 2.13 -3.01
CA SER A 130 -1.51 2.74 -2.28
C SER A 130 -1.23 4.18 -2.70
N GLY A 131 -0.79 5.00 -1.73
CA GLY A 131 -0.35 6.37 -1.94
C GLY A 131 -1.44 7.43 -2.12
N ILE A 132 -2.74 7.08 -2.09
CA ILE A 132 -3.84 8.03 -2.28
C ILE A 132 -4.58 8.32 -0.98
N GLU A 133 -4.48 9.57 -0.51
CA GLU A 133 -5.16 10.06 0.70
C GLU A 133 -6.68 10.17 0.56
N ASN A 134 -7.40 9.84 1.63
CA ASN A 134 -8.85 10.09 1.75
C ASN A 134 -9.20 11.58 1.59
N LYS A 135 -10.23 11.90 0.79
CA LYS A 135 -10.59 13.30 0.45
C LYS A 135 -11.94 13.73 1.00
N LYS A 136 -11.95 14.89 1.68
CA LYS A 136 -13.15 15.42 2.35
C LYS A 136 -13.82 16.54 1.55
N PHE A 137 -15.13 16.44 1.38
CA PHE A 137 -15.95 17.42 0.66
C PHE A 137 -17.10 17.92 1.52
N ASN A 138 -17.51 19.18 1.33
CA ASN A 138 -18.62 19.78 2.06
C ASN A 138 -19.83 19.96 1.14
N LEU A 139 -20.94 19.29 1.48
CA LEU A 139 -22.23 19.34 0.80
C LEU A 139 -23.14 20.41 1.42
N ASN A 140 -23.96 21.05 0.60
CA ASN A 140 -25.10 21.85 1.03
C ASN A 140 -26.41 21.39 0.33
N ASP A 141 -27.48 22.18 0.40
CA ASP A 141 -28.80 21.86 -0.14
C ASP A 141 -28.99 22.18 -1.64
N GLU A 142 -27.95 22.68 -2.32
CA GLU A 142 -27.88 22.85 -3.77
C GLU A 142 -26.97 21.78 -4.41
N LEU A 143 -27.28 21.36 -5.64
CA LEU A 143 -26.46 20.39 -6.41
C LEU A 143 -25.07 20.97 -6.72
N GLN A 144 -24.02 20.26 -6.34
CA GLN A 144 -22.62 20.63 -6.56
C GLN A 144 -21.89 19.54 -7.34
N THR A 145 -21.10 19.93 -8.33
CA THR A 145 -20.11 19.04 -8.97
C THR A 145 -18.78 19.15 -8.25
N PHE A 146 -18.18 18.02 -7.91
CA PHE A 146 -16.85 17.90 -7.32
C PHE A 146 -15.92 17.23 -8.33
N SER A 147 -14.65 17.63 -8.30
CA SER A 147 -13.56 16.98 -9.05
C SER A 147 -12.35 16.83 -8.12
N TYR A 148 -11.65 15.72 -8.25
CA TYR A 148 -10.41 15.40 -7.56
C TYR A 148 -9.46 14.70 -8.53
N GLU A 149 -8.33 15.35 -8.80
CA GLU A 149 -7.24 14.79 -9.59
C GLU A 149 -6.19 14.17 -8.66
N PHE A 150 -5.69 12.98 -9.01
CA PHE A 150 -4.56 12.33 -8.34
C PHE A 150 -3.66 11.61 -9.35
N ASP A 151 -2.35 11.64 -9.10
CA ASP A 151 -1.36 10.90 -9.88
C ASP A 151 -1.23 9.49 -9.29
N TYR A 152 -1.27 8.44 -10.13
CA TYR A 152 -1.07 7.05 -9.71
C TYR A 152 0.09 6.43 -10.49
N ASN A 153 1.15 6.08 -9.75
CA ASN A 153 2.43 5.57 -10.28
C ASN A 153 2.88 4.25 -9.61
N PHE A 154 1.99 3.59 -8.87
CA PHE A 154 2.26 2.34 -8.13
C PHE A 154 1.84 1.10 -8.94
N GLN A 155 2.27 -0.10 -8.51
CA GLN A 155 1.84 -1.36 -9.15
C GLN A 155 0.32 -1.47 -9.15
N SER A 156 -0.24 -2.00 -10.24
CA SER A 156 -1.68 -2.03 -10.53
C SER A 156 -2.45 -2.93 -9.54
N THR A 157 -3.17 -2.33 -8.60
CA THR A 157 -4.06 -3.05 -7.67
C THR A 157 -5.54 -2.89 -8.04
N ASN A 158 -6.36 -3.86 -7.62
CA ASN A 158 -7.81 -3.67 -7.48
C ASN A 158 -8.08 -2.89 -6.18
N PHE A 159 -9.11 -2.05 -6.18
CA PHE A 159 -9.48 -1.25 -5.02
C PHE A 159 -10.99 -1.05 -4.90
N ASP A 160 -11.44 -0.74 -3.68
CA ASP A 160 -12.81 -0.32 -3.40
C ASP A 160 -12.92 1.21 -3.42
N PHE A 161 -13.88 1.74 -4.16
CA PHE A 161 -14.24 3.15 -4.08
C PHE A 161 -15.40 3.36 -3.10
N LYS A 162 -15.17 4.19 -2.08
CA LYS A 162 -16.10 4.38 -0.96
C LYS A 162 -16.47 5.85 -0.79
N PHE A 163 -17.77 6.13 -0.63
CA PHE A 163 -18.22 7.36 0.04
C PHE A 163 -18.49 7.04 1.50
N LEU A 164 -17.73 7.65 2.40
CA LEU A 164 -17.88 7.57 3.84
C LEU A 164 -18.87 8.66 4.30
N LEU A 165 -20.03 8.21 4.78
CA LEU A 165 -21.22 9.01 5.07
C LEU A 165 -21.62 9.00 6.55
N GLY A 166 -20.81 8.40 7.43
CA GLY A 166 -20.91 8.45 8.88
C GLY A 166 -20.57 9.83 9.45
N ASN A 167 -19.97 9.89 10.64
CA ASN A 167 -19.56 11.15 11.26
C ASN A 167 -18.21 11.62 10.71
N VAL A 168 -18.22 12.55 9.76
CA VAL A 168 -17.01 13.15 9.18
C VAL A 168 -16.68 14.48 9.88
N SER A 169 -15.40 14.75 10.15
CA SER A 169 -14.92 16.08 10.58
C SER A 169 -14.45 16.92 9.39
N SER A 170 -14.71 18.23 9.42
CA SER A 170 -14.16 19.18 8.44
C SER A 170 -13.54 20.40 9.12
N GLU A 171 -12.39 20.84 8.61
CA GLU A 171 -11.67 22.04 9.05
C GLU A 171 -12.53 23.32 9.04
N ASN A 172 -13.56 23.37 8.19
CA ASN A 172 -14.46 24.51 8.06
C ASN A 172 -15.59 24.55 9.12
N ALA A 173 -15.55 23.70 10.14
CA ALA A 173 -16.51 23.63 11.24
C ALA A 173 -17.98 23.41 10.82
N ILE A 174 -18.20 22.72 9.69
CA ILE A 174 -19.50 22.13 9.35
C ILE A 174 -19.55 20.76 10.04
N GLU A 175 -20.42 20.62 11.04
CA GLU A 175 -20.63 19.37 11.78
C GLU A 175 -21.56 18.42 11.01
N THR A 176 -21.38 17.10 11.19
CA THR A 176 -22.30 16.11 10.61
C THR A 176 -23.66 16.16 11.35
N PRO A 177 -24.81 16.35 10.65
CA PRO A 177 -26.12 16.51 11.28
C PRO A 177 -26.62 15.23 11.98
N GLU A 178 -26.98 15.34 13.27
CA GLU A 178 -27.50 14.21 14.06
C GLU A 178 -28.94 13.79 13.68
N SER A 179 -29.69 14.66 13.00
CA SER A 179 -31.07 14.37 12.59
C SER A 179 -31.11 13.64 11.25
N ASN A 180 -32.07 12.73 11.06
CA ASN A 180 -32.31 12.05 9.78
C ASN A 180 -32.25 13.02 8.59
N HIS A 181 -31.42 12.68 7.61
CA HIS A 181 -31.19 13.48 6.41
C HIS A 181 -30.80 12.54 5.26
N SER A 182 -30.96 13.00 4.01
CA SER A 182 -30.50 12.25 2.84
C SER A 182 -29.33 12.95 2.16
N VAL A 183 -28.33 12.16 1.80
CA VAL A 183 -27.28 12.52 0.84
C VAL A 183 -27.70 11.99 -0.53
N TYR A 184 -27.48 12.79 -1.57
CA TYR A 184 -27.76 12.44 -2.96
C TYR A 184 -26.46 12.52 -3.76
N ILE A 185 -26.20 11.51 -4.61
CA ILE A 185 -24.98 11.36 -5.40
C ILE A 185 -25.36 10.91 -6.82
N ASP A 186 -24.68 11.43 -7.83
CA ASP A 186 -24.95 11.17 -9.25
C ASP A 186 -23.70 11.43 -10.12
N ASN A 187 -23.73 11.02 -11.39
CA ASN A 187 -22.70 11.27 -12.41
C ASN A 187 -21.26 10.96 -11.97
N ILE A 188 -21.07 9.86 -11.23
CA ILE A 188 -19.78 9.42 -10.73
C ILE A 188 -18.92 8.87 -11.89
N SER A 189 -17.70 9.36 -12.01
CA SER A 189 -16.75 9.00 -13.07
C SER A 189 -15.32 9.04 -12.55
N LEU A 190 -14.54 7.99 -12.76
CA LEU A 190 -13.09 7.96 -12.52
C LEU A 190 -12.39 7.63 -13.84
N LYS A 191 -11.55 8.54 -14.36
CA LYS A 191 -10.92 8.39 -15.68
C LYS A 191 -9.45 8.77 -15.66
N PRO A 192 -8.58 8.11 -16.45
CA PRO A 192 -7.28 8.66 -16.77
C PRO A 192 -7.48 9.92 -17.61
N ILE A 193 -6.94 11.06 -17.16
CA ILE A 193 -7.03 12.36 -17.87
C ILE A 193 -5.71 12.78 -18.50
N LYS A 194 -4.60 12.21 -18.02
CA LYS A 194 -3.24 12.53 -18.47
C LYS A 194 -2.33 11.34 -18.14
N GLU A 195 -1.48 10.97 -19.07
CA GLU A 195 -0.38 10.02 -18.83
C GLU A 195 0.75 10.72 -18.06
N LEU A 196 1.32 10.07 -17.06
CA LEU A 196 2.44 10.59 -16.28
C LEU A 196 3.71 10.48 -17.12
N ASP A 197 4.31 11.64 -17.36
CA ASP A 197 5.54 11.79 -18.13
C ASP A 197 6.72 11.29 -17.27
N ASN A 198 6.88 9.96 -17.18
CA ASN A 198 8.03 9.24 -16.61
C ASN A 198 9.28 9.48 -17.47
N SER A 199 9.67 10.74 -17.58
CA SER A 199 10.69 11.29 -18.48
C SER A 199 12.12 11.01 -18.02
N SER A 200 12.38 9.76 -17.63
CA SER A 200 13.67 9.09 -17.81
C SER A 200 13.70 8.22 -19.07
N ASP A 201 12.55 7.73 -19.55
CA ASP A 201 12.49 6.99 -20.81
C ASP A 201 12.67 7.95 -22.00
N ASN A 202 13.85 7.86 -22.62
CA ASN A 202 13.95 8.17 -24.04
C ASN A 202 12.99 7.24 -24.78
N GLU A 203 11.99 7.76 -25.49
CA GLU A 203 11.11 6.98 -26.38
C GLU A 203 11.97 6.10 -27.32
N ILE A 204 12.15 4.82 -26.96
CA ILE A 204 13.10 3.95 -27.65
C ILE A 204 12.55 3.69 -29.05
N ASN A 205 13.36 4.04 -30.05
CA ASN A 205 13.01 3.81 -31.45
C ASN A 205 13.20 2.33 -31.81
N TRP A 206 12.30 1.49 -31.32
CA TRP A 206 12.25 0.05 -31.54
C TRP A 206 12.31 -0.27 -33.04
N THR A 207 13.35 -1.00 -33.44
CA THR A 207 13.56 -1.49 -34.81
C THR A 207 13.41 -3.00 -34.82
N LEU A 208 12.53 -3.55 -35.67
CA LEU A 208 12.29 -4.99 -35.74
C LEU A 208 13.57 -5.74 -36.13
N SER A 209 14.14 -6.51 -35.20
CA SER A 209 15.36 -7.29 -35.39
C SER A 209 15.06 -8.72 -35.86
N TRP A 210 13.98 -9.33 -35.33
CA TRP A 210 13.55 -10.68 -35.64
C TRP A 210 12.03 -10.83 -35.52
N SER A 211 11.44 -11.77 -36.26
CA SER A 211 10.02 -12.13 -36.11
C SER A 211 9.68 -13.50 -36.68
N ASP A 212 8.59 -14.08 -36.19
CA ASP A 212 7.82 -15.09 -36.90
C ASP A 212 6.32 -14.74 -36.89
N GLU A 213 5.74 -14.65 -38.09
CA GLU A 213 4.32 -14.30 -38.33
C GLU A 213 3.50 -15.55 -38.68
N PHE A 214 4.10 -16.74 -38.60
CA PHE A 214 3.48 -18.06 -38.80
C PHE A 214 2.64 -18.26 -40.10
N ASP A 215 2.89 -17.41 -41.11
CA ASP A 215 2.29 -17.41 -42.46
C ASP A 215 2.59 -18.66 -43.33
N SER A 216 3.43 -19.59 -42.87
CA SER A 216 3.85 -20.78 -43.62
C SER A 216 2.96 -22.01 -43.38
N ASP A 217 3.01 -22.99 -44.30
CA ASP A 217 2.28 -24.27 -44.14
C ASP A 217 2.87 -25.16 -43.01
N THR A 218 4.07 -24.87 -42.52
CA THR A 218 4.84 -25.64 -41.53
C THR A 218 5.76 -24.72 -40.73
N LEU A 219 6.09 -25.10 -39.49
CA LEU A 219 7.06 -24.39 -38.63
C LEU A 219 8.42 -24.20 -39.34
N ASP A 220 9.00 -23.01 -39.24
CA ASP A 220 10.31 -22.71 -39.81
C ASP A 220 11.43 -23.26 -38.90
N LEU A 221 11.97 -24.42 -39.26
CA LEU A 221 13.07 -25.07 -38.53
C LEU A 221 14.44 -24.38 -38.73
N SER A 222 14.49 -23.21 -39.38
CA SER A 222 15.65 -22.30 -39.31
C SER A 222 15.50 -21.23 -38.22
N LYS A 223 14.30 -21.11 -37.61
CA LYS A 223 13.98 -20.24 -36.47
C LYS A 223 13.75 -21.03 -35.19
N TRP A 224 13.07 -22.16 -35.28
CA TRP A 224 12.60 -22.94 -34.13
C TRP A 224 13.13 -24.37 -34.11
N LYS A 225 13.35 -24.87 -32.90
CA LYS A 225 13.67 -26.25 -32.56
C LYS A 225 12.55 -26.79 -31.66
N TYR A 226 12.14 -28.04 -31.90
CA TYR A 226 11.27 -28.76 -30.96
C TYR A 226 12.09 -29.21 -29.75
N ASP A 227 11.56 -28.97 -28.56
CA ASP A 227 12.03 -29.61 -27.34
C ASP A 227 11.08 -30.76 -27.00
N THR A 228 11.61 -31.91 -26.56
CA THR A 228 10.84 -33.17 -26.59
C THR A 228 11.11 -34.06 -25.39
N GLY A 229 10.07 -34.77 -24.94
CA GLY A 229 10.12 -35.63 -23.76
C GLY A 229 9.49 -34.98 -22.52
N ASN A 230 9.72 -35.60 -21.37
CA ASN A 230 9.30 -35.13 -20.06
C ASN A 230 10.52 -34.97 -19.13
N TYR A 231 11.63 -34.46 -19.68
CA TYR A 231 12.90 -34.46 -18.96
C TYR A 231 13.82 -33.35 -19.44
N MET A 232 14.56 -32.76 -18.49
CA MET A 232 15.70 -31.88 -18.78
C MET A 232 17.00 -32.52 -18.28
N GLN A 233 18.14 -31.99 -18.71
CA GLN A 233 19.45 -32.38 -18.22
C GLN A 233 19.97 -31.30 -17.26
N SER A 234 20.33 -31.69 -16.04
CA SER A 234 20.93 -30.76 -15.07
C SER A 234 22.37 -30.40 -15.45
N ASN A 235 22.93 -29.37 -14.79
CA ASN A 235 24.31 -28.91 -14.98
C ASN A 235 25.35 -30.04 -14.79
N ASP A 236 25.07 -31.02 -13.93
CA ASP A 236 25.92 -32.19 -13.68
C ASP A 236 25.74 -33.32 -14.73
N GLY A 237 24.82 -33.16 -15.68
CA GLY A 237 24.52 -34.10 -16.74
C GLY A 237 23.49 -35.18 -16.38
N GLU A 238 22.86 -35.11 -15.21
CA GLU A 238 21.81 -36.04 -14.78
C GLU A 238 20.44 -35.67 -15.38
N TRP A 239 19.57 -36.66 -15.59
CA TRP A 239 18.23 -36.42 -16.14
C TRP A 239 17.22 -36.14 -15.03
N VAL A 240 16.52 -35.00 -15.13
CA VAL A 240 15.47 -34.56 -14.21
C VAL A 240 14.12 -34.76 -14.90
N GLN A 241 13.23 -35.57 -14.30
CA GLN A 241 11.88 -35.81 -14.82
C GLN A 241 10.94 -34.62 -14.57
N GLY A 242 9.83 -34.55 -15.31
CA GLY A 242 8.81 -33.51 -15.15
C GLY A 242 9.34 -32.09 -15.35
N TRP A 243 10.42 -31.93 -16.14
CA TRP A 243 11.11 -30.66 -16.39
C TRP A 243 11.59 -29.92 -15.13
N GLY A 244 11.79 -30.63 -14.02
CA GLY A 244 12.08 -30.03 -12.70
C GLY A 244 10.83 -29.61 -11.91
N ASN A 245 9.68 -29.52 -12.59
CA ASN A 245 8.45 -28.94 -12.06
C ASN A 245 7.33 -29.95 -11.77
N ASN A 246 7.61 -31.26 -11.85
CA ASN A 246 6.62 -32.35 -11.80
C ASN A 246 5.55 -32.26 -12.91
N GLU A 247 5.91 -31.69 -14.06
CA GLU A 247 5.06 -31.66 -15.26
C GLU A 247 4.74 -33.08 -15.77
N LEU A 248 3.54 -33.30 -16.31
CA LEU A 248 3.00 -34.63 -16.66
C LEU A 248 3.02 -34.93 -18.17
N GLN A 249 3.22 -33.94 -19.04
CA GLN A 249 3.22 -34.11 -20.49
C GLN A 249 4.55 -34.62 -21.04
N ASN A 250 4.47 -35.43 -22.09
CA ASN A 250 5.58 -35.72 -22.98
C ASN A 250 5.52 -34.71 -24.15
N TYR A 251 6.48 -33.79 -24.26
CA TYR A 251 6.51 -32.83 -25.36
C TYR A 251 6.87 -33.53 -26.69
N GLN A 252 6.12 -33.26 -27.76
CA GLN A 252 6.30 -33.90 -29.07
C GLN A 252 6.10 -32.92 -30.25
N PRO A 253 6.79 -33.13 -31.39
CA PRO A 253 6.62 -32.30 -32.59
C PRO A 253 5.20 -32.32 -33.17
N ASP A 254 4.49 -33.46 -33.08
CA ASP A 254 3.13 -33.64 -33.61
C ASP A 254 2.05 -32.88 -32.80
N ASN A 255 2.43 -32.22 -31.70
CA ASN A 255 1.58 -31.31 -30.92
C ASN A 255 1.75 -29.84 -31.34
N VAL A 256 2.65 -29.56 -32.29
CA VAL A 256 2.98 -28.19 -32.74
C VAL A 256 2.78 -28.08 -34.25
N TYR A 257 1.84 -27.25 -34.67
CA TYR A 257 1.50 -27.09 -36.09
C TYR A 257 1.06 -25.67 -36.41
N LEU A 258 1.08 -25.30 -37.70
CA LEU A 258 0.58 -24.01 -38.14
C LEU A 258 -0.83 -24.16 -38.72
N GLN A 259 -1.75 -23.28 -38.34
CA GLN A 259 -3.12 -23.26 -38.84
C GLN A 259 -3.64 -21.82 -38.95
N ASP A 260 -4.27 -21.50 -40.09
CA ASP A 260 -4.93 -20.21 -40.35
C ASP A 260 -4.04 -18.97 -40.10
N GLY A 261 -2.73 -19.09 -40.31
CA GLY A 261 -1.73 -18.03 -40.10
C GLY A 261 -1.19 -17.92 -38.67
N LYS A 262 -1.39 -18.95 -37.84
CA LYS A 262 -0.97 -19.00 -36.43
C LYS A 262 -0.16 -20.24 -36.13
N LEU A 263 0.70 -20.15 -35.13
CA LEU A 263 1.24 -21.30 -34.42
C LEU A 263 0.19 -21.83 -33.43
N ILE A 264 0.02 -23.15 -33.43
CA ILE A 264 -0.82 -23.89 -32.48
C ILE A 264 0.09 -24.82 -31.67
N ILE A 265 0.03 -24.72 -30.35
CA ILE A 265 0.63 -25.66 -29.40
C ILE A 265 -0.53 -26.37 -28.69
N GLU A 266 -0.75 -27.64 -29.00
CA GLU A 266 -1.92 -28.41 -28.56
C GLU A 266 -1.57 -29.44 -27.49
N ALA A 267 -2.17 -29.33 -26.30
CA ALA A 267 -2.13 -30.36 -25.28
C ALA A 267 -3.24 -31.41 -25.53
N ARG A 268 -2.89 -32.69 -25.39
CA ARG A 268 -3.79 -33.84 -25.60
C ARG A 268 -3.71 -34.84 -24.45
N GLU A 269 -4.85 -35.38 -24.03
CA GLU A 269 -4.92 -36.60 -23.21
C GLU A 269 -4.72 -37.82 -24.13
N GLU A 270 -3.47 -38.26 -24.28
CA GLU A 270 -3.13 -39.47 -25.02
C GLU A 270 -1.94 -40.22 -24.40
N ILE A 271 -2.05 -41.55 -24.32
CA ILE A 271 -1.01 -42.37 -23.73
C ILE A 271 0.16 -42.53 -24.71
N THR A 272 1.35 -42.12 -24.29
CA THR A 272 2.60 -42.31 -25.02
C THR A 272 3.68 -42.95 -24.14
N THR A 273 4.70 -43.54 -24.75
CA THR A 273 5.79 -44.25 -24.06
C THR A 273 7.09 -44.05 -24.83
N ASP A 274 8.14 -43.61 -24.15
CA ASP A 274 9.51 -43.53 -24.68
C ASP A 274 10.44 -44.51 -23.94
N GLU A 275 11.77 -44.32 -24.00
CA GLU A 275 12.73 -45.12 -23.25
C GLU A 275 12.75 -44.87 -21.72
N HIS A 276 12.12 -43.81 -21.23
CA HIS A 276 12.14 -43.40 -19.83
C HIS A 276 10.87 -43.81 -19.09
N ASP A 277 9.67 -43.43 -19.57
CA ASP A 277 8.41 -43.77 -18.91
C ASP A 277 7.18 -43.81 -19.84
N THR A 278 6.00 -43.98 -19.26
CA THR A 278 4.68 -43.86 -19.91
C THR A 278 3.93 -42.64 -19.38
N TYR A 279 3.51 -41.77 -20.30
CA TYR A 279 2.86 -40.49 -20.01
C TYR A 279 1.41 -40.54 -20.48
N ASN A 280 0.51 -39.86 -19.76
CA ASN A 280 -0.91 -39.80 -20.10
C ASN A 280 -1.29 -38.57 -20.95
N TYR A 281 -0.35 -37.63 -21.10
CA TYR A 281 -0.56 -36.38 -21.83
C TYR A 281 0.59 -36.13 -22.81
N THR A 282 0.29 -35.51 -23.95
CA THR A 282 1.27 -34.93 -24.87
C THR A 282 1.02 -33.44 -25.02
N SER A 283 2.07 -32.67 -25.32
CA SER A 283 1.95 -31.25 -25.63
C SER A 283 3.12 -30.80 -26.50
N GLY A 284 3.26 -29.50 -26.78
CA GLY A 284 4.39 -28.94 -27.50
C GLY A 284 5.23 -27.96 -26.69
N LYS A 285 6.54 -27.97 -26.94
CA LYS A 285 7.51 -26.96 -26.53
C LYS A 285 8.42 -26.65 -27.72
N ILE A 286 8.61 -25.37 -28.01
CA ILE A 286 9.55 -24.91 -29.03
C ILE A 286 10.48 -23.85 -28.46
N THR A 287 11.69 -23.78 -29.01
CA THR A 287 12.74 -22.87 -28.57
C THR A 287 13.53 -22.32 -29.75
N THR A 288 14.08 -21.12 -29.60
CA THR A 288 15.06 -20.54 -30.53
C THR A 288 16.52 -20.80 -30.14
N ASP A 289 16.78 -21.63 -29.13
CA ASP A 289 18.14 -22.07 -28.71
C ASP A 289 19.02 -22.44 -29.91
N ASN A 290 20.22 -21.82 -29.97
CA ASN A 290 21.22 -21.96 -31.03
C ASN A 290 20.73 -21.53 -32.45
N LEU A 291 19.58 -20.86 -32.56
CA LEU A 291 18.99 -20.35 -33.81
C LEU A 291 18.77 -18.83 -33.79
N PHE A 292 18.26 -18.30 -32.67
CA PHE A 292 18.14 -16.88 -32.40
C PHE A 292 18.21 -16.61 -30.89
N SER A 293 19.05 -15.66 -30.53
CA SER A 293 19.21 -15.11 -29.19
C SER A 293 19.46 -13.60 -29.31
N GLN A 294 19.08 -12.83 -28.30
CA GLN A 294 19.33 -11.38 -28.24
C GLN A 294 19.51 -10.93 -26.79
N THR A 295 20.38 -9.95 -26.56
CA THR A 295 20.49 -9.21 -25.29
C THR A 295 19.77 -7.88 -25.44
N TYR A 296 18.91 -7.54 -24.47
CA TYR A 296 18.06 -6.36 -24.49
C TYR A 296 17.07 -6.36 -25.66
N GLY A 297 16.04 -5.53 -25.58
CA GLY A 297 15.06 -5.38 -26.65
C GLY A 297 13.63 -5.41 -26.15
N ARG A 298 12.71 -5.15 -27.06
CA ARG A 298 11.30 -5.49 -26.86
C ARG A 298 11.03 -6.88 -27.41
N PHE A 299 10.54 -7.79 -26.59
CA PHE A 299 10.11 -9.13 -26.97
C PHE A 299 8.59 -9.19 -26.80
N GLU A 300 7.85 -9.50 -27.85
CA GLU A 300 6.38 -9.58 -27.79
C GLU A 300 5.83 -10.80 -28.53
N ALA A 301 4.77 -11.39 -27.97
CA ALA A 301 4.01 -12.44 -28.60
C ALA A 301 2.51 -12.14 -28.48
N ARG A 302 1.77 -12.28 -29.58
CA ARG A 302 0.32 -12.12 -29.57
C ARG A 302 -0.34 -13.49 -29.44
N MET A 303 -0.83 -13.80 -28.24
CA MET A 303 -1.23 -15.15 -27.85
C MET A 303 -2.66 -15.19 -27.31
N LYS A 304 -3.28 -16.36 -27.43
CA LYS A 304 -4.53 -16.76 -26.75
C LYS A 304 -4.27 -18.07 -26.03
N LEU A 305 -4.68 -18.16 -24.78
CA LEU A 305 -4.34 -19.24 -23.87
C LEU A 305 -5.54 -20.19 -23.62
N PRO A 306 -5.30 -21.45 -23.18
CA PRO A 306 -6.35 -22.39 -22.84
C PRO A 306 -6.97 -22.14 -21.45
N GLU A 307 -8.24 -22.51 -21.30
CA GLU A 307 -8.98 -22.57 -20.03
C GLU A 307 -8.97 -24.01 -19.48
N GLY A 308 -8.74 -24.14 -18.17
CA GLY A 308 -8.83 -25.40 -17.41
C GLY A 308 -7.67 -25.62 -16.45
N GLN A 309 -7.98 -26.09 -15.24
CA GLN A 309 -6.97 -26.53 -14.26
C GLN A 309 -6.02 -27.55 -14.89
N GLY A 310 -4.74 -27.45 -14.60
CA GLY A 310 -3.72 -28.33 -15.14
C GLY A 310 -3.10 -27.86 -16.44
N PHE A 311 -3.55 -26.77 -17.06
CA PHE A 311 -2.82 -26.11 -18.14
C PHE A 311 -1.89 -25.02 -17.58
N TRP A 312 -0.66 -25.02 -18.08
CA TRP A 312 0.36 -24.02 -17.74
C TRP A 312 1.07 -23.58 -19.02
N PRO A 313 0.49 -22.61 -19.76
CA PRO A 313 1.16 -21.97 -20.90
C PRO A 313 2.24 -21.00 -20.43
N ALA A 314 3.33 -20.91 -21.18
CA ALA A 314 4.42 -19.97 -20.90
C ALA A 314 5.05 -19.38 -22.17
N PHE A 315 5.47 -18.12 -22.07
CA PHE A 315 6.35 -17.40 -23.00
C PHE A 315 7.48 -16.76 -22.20
N TRP A 316 8.69 -17.27 -22.41
CA TRP A 316 9.81 -17.04 -21.49
C TRP A 316 11.14 -17.09 -22.23
N LEU A 317 12.19 -16.62 -21.57
CA LEU A 317 13.53 -16.46 -22.09
C LEU A 317 14.56 -17.18 -21.19
N MET A 318 15.51 -17.86 -21.82
CA MET A 318 16.63 -18.53 -21.13
C MET A 318 17.98 -18.12 -21.74
N PRO A 319 19.07 -18.06 -20.95
CA PRO A 319 20.39 -17.64 -21.42
C PRO A 319 20.95 -18.62 -22.45
N GLN A 320 21.56 -18.08 -23.52
CA GLN A 320 22.19 -18.89 -24.57
C GLN A 320 23.48 -19.58 -24.10
N GLU A 321 24.14 -19.05 -23.07
CA GLU A 321 25.35 -19.60 -22.45
C GLU A 321 25.28 -19.38 -20.93
N ASP A 322 25.65 -20.40 -20.14
CA ASP A 322 25.68 -20.36 -18.67
C ASP A 322 26.88 -19.57 -18.12
N VAL A 323 27.01 -18.29 -18.49
CA VAL A 323 28.17 -17.43 -18.20
C VAL A 323 28.45 -17.29 -16.69
N TYR A 324 27.39 -17.23 -15.89
CA TYR A 324 27.44 -17.07 -14.44
C TYR A 324 27.24 -18.39 -13.67
N GLY A 325 27.23 -19.52 -14.37
CA GLY A 325 26.76 -20.80 -13.84
C GLY A 325 25.35 -21.13 -14.36
N GLY A 326 24.96 -22.39 -14.29
CA GLY A 326 23.63 -22.81 -14.76
C GLY A 326 22.50 -22.30 -13.87
N TRP A 327 21.29 -22.79 -14.13
CA TRP A 327 20.06 -22.23 -13.53
C TRP A 327 20.08 -22.11 -11.99
N ALA A 328 19.68 -20.98 -11.39
CA ALA A 328 19.25 -19.71 -12.00
C ALA A 328 20.37 -18.65 -12.12
N SER A 329 21.65 -18.99 -11.88
CA SER A 329 22.73 -17.99 -11.82
C SER A 329 22.94 -17.18 -13.10
N SER A 330 22.64 -17.76 -14.28
CA SER A 330 22.67 -17.05 -15.57
C SER A 330 21.31 -16.46 -15.98
N GLY A 331 20.31 -16.49 -15.09
CA GLY A 331 19.01 -15.85 -15.26
C GLY A 331 17.93 -16.73 -15.93
N GLU A 332 16.68 -16.35 -15.70
CA GLU A 332 15.47 -16.72 -16.46
C GLU A 332 14.56 -15.48 -16.48
N ILE A 333 13.84 -15.25 -17.58
CA ILE A 333 12.89 -14.12 -17.69
C ILE A 333 11.57 -14.61 -18.28
N ASP A 334 10.51 -14.58 -17.49
CA ASP A 334 9.18 -15.04 -17.86
C ASP A 334 8.32 -13.86 -18.28
N ILE A 335 8.02 -13.78 -19.58
CA ILE A 335 7.27 -12.67 -20.18
C ILE A 335 5.77 -12.83 -19.94
N MET A 336 5.32 -14.08 -19.92
CA MET A 336 3.97 -14.47 -19.51
C MET A 336 3.96 -15.92 -19.06
N GLU A 337 3.48 -16.15 -17.85
CA GLU A 337 2.97 -17.43 -17.37
C GLU A 337 1.50 -17.32 -16.99
N ASN A 338 0.81 -18.46 -16.94
CA ASN A 338 -0.55 -18.53 -16.43
C ASN A 338 -0.86 -19.93 -15.87
N ARG A 339 -1.76 -19.99 -14.90
CA ARG A 339 -2.50 -21.21 -14.58
C ARG A 339 -3.86 -21.17 -15.26
N GLY A 340 -4.20 -22.20 -16.01
CA GLY A 340 -5.44 -22.25 -16.79
C GLY A 340 -6.74 -22.25 -15.96
N ASP A 341 -6.67 -22.41 -14.62
CA ASP A 341 -7.80 -22.19 -13.70
C ASP A 341 -8.00 -20.72 -13.28
N GLN A 342 -7.03 -19.84 -13.55
CA GLN A 342 -7.08 -18.40 -13.31
C GLN A 342 -7.20 -17.65 -14.64
N LEU A 343 -8.44 -17.46 -15.12
CA LEU A 343 -8.71 -16.88 -16.44
C LEU A 343 -8.44 -15.37 -16.54
N ASP A 344 -8.28 -14.74 -15.39
CA ASP A 344 -8.18 -13.31 -15.17
C ASP A 344 -6.79 -12.87 -14.66
N ILE A 345 -5.80 -13.77 -14.59
CA ILE A 345 -4.43 -13.48 -14.12
C ILE A 345 -3.38 -14.01 -15.12
N VAL A 346 -2.33 -13.23 -15.37
CA VAL A 346 -1.05 -13.72 -15.91
C VAL A 346 0.11 -13.24 -15.03
N GLY A 347 1.14 -14.05 -14.89
CA GLY A 347 2.36 -13.73 -14.16
C GLY A 347 3.50 -13.30 -15.07
N ALA A 348 4.34 -12.41 -14.54
CA ALA A 348 5.73 -12.19 -14.92
C ALA A 348 6.63 -12.70 -13.80
N ALA A 349 7.81 -13.20 -14.16
CA ALA A 349 8.84 -13.58 -13.21
C ALA A 349 10.24 -13.30 -13.77
N VAL A 350 11.20 -13.15 -12.86
CA VAL A 350 12.63 -13.27 -13.15
C VAL A 350 13.29 -14.12 -12.08
N HIS A 351 14.16 -15.04 -12.50
CA HIS A 351 14.96 -15.86 -11.58
C HIS A 351 16.43 -15.47 -11.72
N TYR A 352 17.13 -15.25 -10.59
CA TYR A 352 18.50 -14.72 -10.56
C TYR A 352 19.26 -15.10 -9.27
N GLY A 353 20.40 -14.47 -9.01
CA GLY A 353 21.22 -14.69 -7.82
C GLY A 353 22.08 -15.95 -7.93
N GLY A 354 21.81 -16.93 -7.06
CA GLY A 354 22.52 -18.20 -7.01
C GLY A 354 21.95 -19.29 -7.92
N GLY A 355 22.67 -20.41 -8.02
CA GLY A 355 22.16 -21.64 -8.60
C GLY A 355 21.31 -22.39 -7.58
N TRP A 356 20.39 -23.26 -8.02
CA TRP A 356 19.53 -24.02 -7.10
C TRP A 356 20.33 -24.67 -5.95
N PRO A 357 19.88 -24.58 -4.68
CA PRO A 357 18.63 -23.97 -4.20
C PRO A 357 18.73 -22.47 -3.86
N ASN A 358 19.87 -21.83 -4.11
CA ASN A 358 20.16 -20.44 -3.72
C ASN A 358 19.64 -19.40 -4.73
N ASN A 359 18.78 -19.79 -5.65
CA ASN A 359 18.17 -18.88 -6.62
C ASN A 359 17.13 -17.99 -5.92
N VAL A 360 17.14 -16.70 -6.27
CA VAL A 360 16.11 -15.73 -5.89
C VAL A 360 15.18 -15.52 -7.08
N HIS A 361 13.96 -15.07 -6.83
CA HIS A 361 13.05 -14.65 -7.89
C HIS A 361 12.23 -13.44 -7.43
N THR A 362 11.81 -12.63 -8.39
CA THR A 362 10.80 -11.58 -8.19
C THR A 362 9.71 -11.73 -9.24
N THR A 363 8.48 -11.41 -8.86
CA THR A 363 7.28 -11.65 -9.67
C THR A 363 6.41 -10.39 -9.73
N GLY A 364 5.52 -10.36 -10.73
CA GLY A 364 4.43 -9.40 -10.81
C GLY A 364 3.23 -10.02 -11.54
N GLU A 365 2.03 -9.62 -11.19
CA GLU A 365 0.80 -10.16 -11.78
C GLU A 365 0.02 -9.08 -12.55
N TYR A 366 -0.54 -9.43 -13.70
CA TYR A 366 -1.53 -8.63 -14.40
C TYR A 366 -2.91 -9.24 -14.21
N ARG A 367 -3.86 -8.40 -13.78
CA ARG A 367 -5.26 -8.79 -13.58
C ARG A 367 -6.15 -8.24 -14.69
N PHE A 368 -6.77 -9.12 -15.48
CA PHE A 368 -7.65 -8.72 -16.58
C PHE A 368 -8.94 -8.05 -16.05
N PRO A 369 -9.42 -6.97 -16.69
CA PRO A 369 -10.74 -6.43 -16.40
C PRO A 369 -11.83 -7.42 -16.80
N SER A 370 -12.95 -7.40 -16.07
CA SER A 370 -14.01 -8.43 -16.07
C SER A 370 -14.79 -8.65 -17.37
N ASN A 371 -14.42 -7.96 -18.46
CA ASN A 371 -14.91 -8.15 -19.83
C ASN A 371 -13.87 -8.75 -20.80
N SER A 372 -12.71 -9.19 -20.29
CA SER A 372 -11.59 -9.78 -21.04
C SER A 372 -10.94 -10.91 -20.24
N SER A 373 -10.10 -11.73 -20.89
CA SER A 373 -9.44 -12.86 -20.24
C SER A 373 -8.19 -13.32 -21.01
N ILE A 374 -7.46 -14.27 -20.43
CA ILE A 374 -6.42 -15.04 -21.13
C ILE A 374 -6.93 -15.78 -22.39
N THR A 375 -8.25 -16.02 -22.47
CA THR A 375 -8.89 -16.73 -23.58
C THR A 375 -9.20 -15.81 -24.77
N ASP A 376 -8.95 -14.52 -24.65
CA ASP A 376 -8.89 -13.59 -25.78
C ASP A 376 -7.48 -13.58 -26.40
N PHE A 377 -7.30 -12.88 -27.52
CA PHE A 377 -5.95 -12.65 -28.06
C PHE A 377 -5.37 -11.39 -27.45
N ASN A 378 -4.36 -11.56 -26.59
CA ASN A 378 -3.62 -10.48 -25.94
C ASN A 378 -2.20 -10.39 -26.50
N VAL A 379 -1.59 -9.21 -26.42
CA VAL A 379 -0.14 -9.03 -26.66
C VAL A 379 0.56 -9.07 -25.32
N TYR A 380 1.40 -10.08 -25.10
CA TYR A 380 2.28 -10.16 -23.94
C TYR A 380 3.66 -9.69 -24.37
N SER A 381 4.24 -8.74 -23.65
CA SER A 381 5.55 -8.19 -24.03
C SER A 381 6.41 -7.75 -22.86
N LEU A 382 7.71 -7.96 -23.04
CA LEU A 382 8.79 -7.45 -22.19
C LEU A 382 9.54 -6.38 -22.96
N GLU A 383 9.85 -5.25 -22.30
CA GLU A 383 10.95 -4.36 -22.68
C GLU A 383 12.10 -4.59 -21.70
N TRP A 384 13.26 -4.96 -22.24
CA TRP A 384 14.47 -5.29 -21.49
C TRP A 384 15.58 -4.33 -21.88
N GLU A 385 16.09 -3.60 -20.89
CA GLU A 385 17.20 -2.66 -21.00
C GLU A 385 18.34 -3.07 -20.05
N PRO A 386 19.56 -2.49 -20.18
CA PRO A 386 20.72 -2.85 -19.34
C PRO A 386 20.63 -2.47 -17.85
N GLY A 387 19.43 -2.22 -17.33
CA GLY A 387 19.18 -2.07 -15.91
C GLY A 387 17.71 -1.83 -15.58
N GLU A 388 16.80 -2.25 -16.46
CA GLU A 388 15.37 -2.22 -16.22
C GLU A 388 14.67 -3.28 -17.08
N LEU A 389 13.69 -3.95 -16.50
CA LEU A 389 12.80 -4.89 -17.15
C LEU A 389 11.36 -4.40 -16.93
N ARG A 390 10.55 -4.32 -17.98
CA ARG A 390 9.17 -3.81 -17.98
C ARG A 390 8.24 -4.75 -18.72
N TRP A 391 7.15 -5.18 -18.09
CA TRP A 391 6.18 -6.11 -18.66
C TRP A 391 4.85 -5.42 -18.93
N TYR A 392 4.26 -5.77 -20.07
CA TYR A 392 3.03 -5.19 -20.57
C TYR A 392 2.07 -6.28 -21.03
N VAL A 393 0.77 -6.05 -20.80
CA VAL A 393 -0.31 -6.79 -21.46
C VAL A 393 -1.09 -5.78 -22.31
N ASN A 394 -1.20 -6.01 -23.62
CA ASN A 394 -1.87 -5.10 -24.55
C ASN A 394 -1.35 -3.64 -24.48
N ASP A 395 -0.04 -3.48 -24.34
CA ASP A 395 0.68 -2.21 -24.14
C ASP A 395 0.40 -1.49 -22.79
N GLU A 396 -0.34 -2.12 -21.86
CA GLU A 396 -0.50 -1.65 -20.48
C GLU A 396 0.65 -2.16 -19.60
N LEU A 397 1.52 -1.24 -19.14
CA LEU A 397 2.59 -1.53 -18.18
C LEU A 397 1.98 -1.96 -16.84
N TYR A 398 2.31 -3.15 -16.37
CA TYR A 398 1.80 -3.67 -15.10
C TYR A 398 2.90 -4.01 -14.09
N TYR A 399 4.04 -4.49 -14.57
CA TYR A 399 5.17 -4.85 -13.74
C TYR A 399 6.47 -4.25 -14.29
N LYS A 400 7.34 -3.82 -13.39
CA LYS A 400 8.65 -3.25 -13.66
C LYS A 400 9.58 -3.64 -12.52
N THR A 401 10.79 -4.08 -12.85
CA THR A 401 11.86 -4.23 -11.86
C THR A 401 13.21 -3.78 -12.44
N ASN A 402 14.03 -3.22 -11.57
CA ASN A 402 15.47 -3.02 -11.71
C ASN A 402 16.23 -3.73 -10.56
N GLU A 403 15.51 -4.44 -9.69
CA GLU A 403 15.98 -5.02 -8.45
C GLU A 403 16.36 -6.49 -8.64
N TRP A 404 17.58 -6.71 -9.14
CA TRP A 404 18.17 -8.04 -9.26
C TRP A 404 19.68 -8.01 -9.00
N HIS A 405 20.27 -9.17 -8.76
CA HIS A 405 21.71 -9.35 -8.59
C HIS A 405 22.21 -10.68 -9.17
N SER A 406 23.52 -10.87 -9.23
CA SER A 406 24.16 -12.15 -9.55
C SER A 406 25.25 -12.45 -8.52
N ASP A 407 25.31 -13.70 -8.06
CA ASP A 407 26.41 -14.15 -7.18
C ASP A 407 27.78 -14.16 -7.89
N GLN A 408 27.80 -14.14 -9.22
CA GLN A 408 29.00 -14.38 -10.04
C GLN A 408 29.31 -13.25 -11.04
N GLY A 409 28.52 -12.17 -11.05
CA GLY A 409 28.66 -11.03 -11.97
C GLY A 409 28.27 -9.70 -11.33
N GLU A 410 28.83 -8.61 -11.85
CA GLU A 410 28.44 -7.25 -11.46
C GLU A 410 27.13 -6.87 -12.18
N TYR A 411 26.26 -6.08 -11.56
CA TYR A 411 25.05 -5.56 -12.21
C TYR A 411 25.38 -4.90 -13.57
N PRO A 412 24.62 -5.16 -14.65
CA PRO A 412 23.30 -5.80 -14.71
C PRO A 412 23.27 -7.33 -14.83
N ALA A 413 24.33 -8.06 -14.48
CA ALA A 413 24.29 -9.51 -14.41
C ALA A 413 23.14 -10.02 -13.49
N PRO A 414 22.45 -11.11 -13.86
CA PRO A 414 22.73 -11.98 -15.00
C PRO A 414 22.09 -11.53 -16.33
N PHE A 415 21.21 -10.55 -16.31
CA PHE A 415 20.43 -10.06 -17.45
C PHE A 415 21.23 -9.13 -18.38
N ASP A 416 22.48 -9.49 -18.64
CA ASP A 416 23.42 -8.80 -19.53
C ASP A 416 23.99 -9.70 -20.65
N GLN A 417 23.53 -10.96 -20.74
CA GLN A 417 23.91 -11.95 -21.76
C GLN A 417 22.84 -12.13 -22.84
N GLU A 418 23.11 -12.89 -23.90
CA GLU A 418 22.08 -13.16 -24.93
C GLU A 418 21.11 -14.24 -24.44
N PHE A 419 19.80 -14.00 -24.55
CA PHE A 419 18.76 -14.97 -24.20
C PHE A 419 17.99 -15.44 -25.45
N TYR A 420 17.56 -16.69 -25.46
CA TYR A 420 16.72 -17.30 -26.49
C TYR A 420 15.27 -17.47 -26.00
N ILE A 421 14.33 -17.55 -26.93
CA ILE A 421 12.88 -17.64 -26.66
C ILE A 421 12.46 -19.09 -26.46
N ILE A 422 11.52 -19.32 -25.54
CA ILE A 422 10.78 -20.56 -25.36
C ILE A 422 9.27 -20.28 -25.40
N LEU A 423 8.50 -21.18 -26.04
CA LEU A 423 7.04 -21.24 -25.98
C LEU A 423 6.60 -22.67 -25.69
N ASN A 424 5.73 -22.87 -24.69
CA ASN A 424 5.14 -24.18 -24.39
C ASN A 424 3.73 -24.09 -23.80
N LEU A 425 3.11 -25.26 -23.73
CA LEU A 425 1.93 -25.52 -22.91
C LEU A 425 2.22 -26.76 -22.05
N ALA A 426 2.63 -26.56 -20.80
CA ALA A 426 2.76 -27.64 -19.83
C ALA A 426 1.38 -28.18 -19.42
N VAL A 427 1.36 -29.42 -18.95
CA VAL A 427 0.18 -30.09 -18.37
C VAL A 427 0.59 -30.68 -17.04
N GLY A 428 -0.02 -30.26 -15.93
CA GLY A 428 0.40 -30.65 -14.59
C GLY A 428 1.41 -29.69 -13.97
N GLY A 429 2.23 -30.23 -13.07
CA GLY A 429 3.25 -29.49 -12.33
C GLY A 429 2.76 -28.89 -11.01
N TRP A 430 3.69 -28.39 -10.19
CA TRP A 430 3.37 -27.77 -8.90
C TRP A 430 2.62 -26.44 -9.05
N TYR A 431 2.91 -25.67 -10.11
CA TYR A 431 2.21 -24.41 -10.41
C TYR A 431 0.86 -24.64 -11.11
N GLY A 432 0.86 -25.35 -12.24
CA GLY A 432 -0.35 -25.62 -13.04
C GLY A 432 -1.41 -26.52 -12.37
N LEU A 433 -1.05 -27.22 -11.29
CA LEU A 433 -1.79 -28.30 -10.62
C LEU A 433 -2.04 -29.52 -11.52
N GLU A 434 -2.48 -30.65 -10.96
CA GLU A 434 -2.90 -31.79 -11.80
C GLU A 434 -4.22 -31.48 -12.55
N PRO A 435 -4.40 -31.93 -13.81
CA PRO A 435 -5.70 -31.93 -14.49
C PRO A 435 -6.80 -32.65 -13.70
N ASN A 436 -8.03 -32.16 -13.76
CA ASN A 436 -9.18 -32.69 -13.03
C ASN A 436 -10.31 -33.18 -14.00
N GLU A 437 -11.47 -33.61 -13.48
CA GLU A 437 -12.59 -34.09 -14.31
C GLU A 437 -13.24 -33.02 -15.21
N GLU A 438 -12.94 -31.74 -14.99
CA GLU A 438 -13.44 -30.58 -15.74
C GLU A 438 -12.42 -30.08 -16.80
N THR A 439 -11.14 -30.47 -16.71
CA THR A 439 -10.11 -30.12 -17.70
C THR A 439 -10.43 -30.72 -19.08
N LEU A 440 -10.65 -29.87 -20.08
CA LEU A 440 -11.04 -30.29 -21.42
C LEU A 440 -9.83 -30.48 -22.35
N PHE A 441 -9.72 -31.67 -22.94
CA PHE A 441 -8.73 -31.98 -23.96
C PHE A 441 -9.40 -32.28 -25.33
N PRO A 442 -8.75 -31.93 -26.46
CA PRO A 442 -7.52 -31.14 -26.56
C PRO A 442 -7.76 -29.66 -26.25
N SER A 443 -6.72 -28.99 -25.77
CA SER A 443 -6.69 -27.54 -25.53
C SER A 443 -5.40 -26.93 -26.07
N GLN A 444 -5.40 -25.63 -26.37
CA GLN A 444 -4.43 -25.02 -27.27
C GLN A 444 -3.94 -23.67 -26.76
N VAL A 445 -2.66 -23.38 -26.93
CA VAL A 445 -2.17 -22.02 -27.09
C VAL A 445 -2.18 -21.68 -28.59
N GLU A 446 -2.83 -20.58 -28.95
CA GLU A 446 -2.76 -20.01 -30.31
C GLU A 446 -1.83 -18.78 -30.29
N VAL A 447 -0.79 -18.75 -31.13
CA VAL A 447 0.12 -17.60 -31.28
C VAL A 447 0.03 -17.03 -32.69
N ASP A 448 -0.36 -15.76 -32.79
CA ASP A 448 -0.55 -15.01 -34.04
C ASP A 448 0.79 -14.52 -34.61
N TYR A 449 1.68 -14.03 -33.74
CA TYR A 449 3.06 -13.71 -34.08
C TYR A 449 3.96 -13.71 -32.84
N VAL A 450 5.27 -13.83 -33.07
CA VAL A 450 6.34 -13.43 -32.14
C VAL A 450 7.23 -12.40 -32.82
N ARG A 451 7.53 -11.29 -32.15
CA ARG A 451 8.40 -10.23 -32.68
C ARG A 451 9.42 -9.82 -31.63
N VAL A 452 10.60 -9.48 -32.09
CA VAL A 452 11.68 -8.92 -31.28
C VAL A 452 12.22 -7.67 -31.95
N TYR A 453 12.47 -6.64 -31.15
CA TYR A 453 12.96 -5.35 -31.60
C TYR A 453 14.26 -4.99 -30.86
N GLU A 454 15.17 -4.31 -31.55
CA GLU A 454 16.38 -3.69 -30.99
C GLU A 454 16.14 -2.19 -30.73
N GLY A 455 16.75 -1.65 -29.68
CA GLY A 455 16.69 -0.24 -29.27
C GLY A 455 18.07 0.42 -29.16
N GLU A 456 18.12 1.76 -29.07
CA GLU A 456 19.34 2.50 -28.72
C GLU A 456 19.36 2.84 -27.22
N TYR A 457 20.05 2.01 -26.42
CA TYR A 457 20.14 2.18 -24.96
C TYR A 457 21.26 3.14 -24.53
N ASN A 458 21.04 3.86 -23.43
CA ASN A 458 22.10 4.64 -22.78
C ASN A 458 23.08 3.70 -22.06
N ASN A 459 24.39 3.89 -22.26
CA ASN A 459 25.44 3.13 -21.57
C ASN A 459 26.56 4.07 -21.07
N PRO A 460 27.13 3.84 -19.87
CA PRO A 460 26.82 2.75 -18.95
C PRO A 460 25.50 2.98 -18.19
N VAL A 461 24.82 1.89 -17.87
CA VAL A 461 23.77 1.88 -16.85
C VAL A 461 24.46 1.69 -15.49
N THR A 462 24.12 2.52 -14.51
CA THR A 462 24.47 2.24 -13.12
C THR A 462 23.59 1.10 -12.60
N PRO A 463 24.03 0.37 -11.57
CA PRO A 463 23.07 -0.34 -10.72
C PRO A 463 21.90 0.57 -10.33
N PRO A 464 20.77 0.03 -9.83
CA PRO A 464 19.95 0.81 -8.92
C PRO A 464 20.91 1.47 -7.92
N GLU A 465 20.61 2.66 -7.43
CA GLU A 465 21.23 3.00 -6.16
C GLU A 465 20.77 1.90 -5.19
N GLU A 466 21.67 0.93 -4.93
CA GLU A 466 21.96 0.62 -3.54
C GLU A 466 21.93 2.01 -2.89
N GLU A 467 20.99 2.21 -1.98
CA GLU A 467 21.33 2.92 -0.77
C GLU A 467 22.50 2.15 -0.16
N GLN A 468 23.70 2.33 -0.75
CA GLN A 468 24.94 2.49 -0.02
C GLN A 468 24.51 3.41 1.10
N PRO A 469 24.34 2.89 2.33
CA PRO A 469 23.94 3.74 3.45
C PRO A 469 24.84 4.95 3.36
N GLY A 470 24.26 6.14 3.23
CA GLY A 470 25.05 7.34 3.08
C GLY A 470 26.10 7.38 4.18
N GLU A 471 27.17 8.17 4.04
CA GLU A 471 28.07 8.37 5.19
C GLU A 471 27.36 9.06 6.39
N ASP A 472 26.04 9.32 6.30
CA ASP A 472 25.06 9.60 7.37
C ASP A 472 24.01 8.47 7.64
N ASP A 473 23.65 7.59 6.68
CA ASP A 473 22.61 6.55 6.88
C ASP A 473 23.17 5.25 7.46
N GLN A 474 23.86 5.34 8.59
CA GLN A 474 23.76 4.22 9.52
C GLN A 474 22.29 4.16 9.97
N LYS A 475 21.45 3.38 9.25
CA LYS A 475 20.21 2.83 9.83
C LYS A 475 20.68 2.20 11.14
N GLU A 476 20.32 2.84 12.25
CA GLU A 476 20.89 2.50 13.55
C GLU A 476 20.64 1.01 13.79
N PRO A 477 21.65 0.23 14.20
CA PRO A 477 21.46 -1.20 14.42
C PRO A 477 20.30 -1.37 15.39
N ILE A 478 19.36 -2.29 15.07
CA ILE A 478 18.13 -2.52 15.84
C ILE A 478 18.51 -2.81 17.29
N GLN A 479 18.44 -1.77 18.12
CA GLN A 479 19.03 -1.75 19.44
C GLN A 479 18.00 -2.24 20.45
N GLN A 480 18.44 -3.03 21.42
CA GLN A 480 17.59 -3.41 22.53
C GLN A 480 17.24 -2.14 23.33
N VAL A 481 15.94 -1.81 23.39
CA VAL A 481 15.44 -0.61 24.04
C VAL A 481 15.07 -0.86 25.50
N ASN A 482 14.97 0.21 26.29
CA ASN A 482 14.39 0.15 27.63
C ASN A 482 12.87 0.31 27.52
N PRO A 483 12.03 -0.68 27.88
CA PRO A 483 10.58 -0.59 27.74
C PRO A 483 9.96 0.53 28.59
N ASP A 484 10.60 0.94 29.70
CA ASP A 484 10.17 2.08 30.52
C ASP A 484 10.22 3.44 29.78
N ASP A 485 10.93 3.53 28.64
CA ASP A 485 11.05 4.77 27.85
C ASP A 485 9.84 4.99 26.91
N PHE A 486 8.88 4.06 26.88
CA PHE A 486 7.72 4.07 25.98
C PHE A 486 6.38 3.96 26.74
N ARG A 487 5.28 4.33 26.08
CA ARG A 487 3.90 4.09 26.55
C ARG A 487 3.12 3.28 25.52
N SER A 488 2.50 2.19 25.96
CA SER A 488 1.58 1.41 25.12
C SER A 488 0.35 2.24 24.72
N ILE A 489 -0.06 2.13 23.45
CA ILE A 489 -1.28 2.74 22.90
C ILE A 489 -2.24 1.73 22.27
N SER A 490 -1.79 0.51 21.94
CA SER A 490 -2.63 -0.63 21.55
C SER A 490 -2.73 -1.71 22.63
N GLU A 491 -3.55 -2.73 22.36
CA GLU A 491 -3.41 -4.06 22.98
C GLU A 491 -2.25 -4.85 22.32
N ASN A 492 -1.96 -6.06 22.79
CA ASN A 492 -0.95 -6.93 22.17
C ASN A 492 -1.49 -7.55 20.88
N TYR A 493 -0.81 -7.34 19.76
CA TYR A 493 -1.15 -7.95 18.46
C TYR A 493 -0.79 -9.44 18.41
N ILE A 494 0.12 -9.92 19.26
CA ILE A 494 0.47 -11.34 19.37
C ILE A 494 -0.62 -12.07 20.15
N LEU A 495 -1.30 -13.00 19.48
CA LEU A 495 -2.30 -13.87 20.11
C LEU A 495 -1.59 -14.98 20.89
N ASN A 496 -1.86 -15.05 22.20
CA ASN A 496 -1.37 -16.08 23.12
C ASN A 496 0.17 -16.24 23.07
N GLY A 497 0.90 -15.15 23.27
CA GLY A 497 2.37 -15.17 23.40
C GLY A 497 2.90 -15.57 24.78
N ASP A 498 2.01 -15.66 25.76
CA ASP A 498 2.18 -16.10 27.17
C ASP A 498 1.82 -17.59 27.38
N PHE A 499 1.52 -18.31 26.30
CA PHE A 499 1.29 -19.76 26.25
C PHE A 499 0.26 -20.35 27.25
N ASP A 500 -0.62 -19.54 27.85
CA ASP A 500 -1.53 -19.97 28.94
C ASP A 500 -2.86 -20.61 28.48
N GLU A 501 -3.42 -20.21 27.33
CA GLU A 501 -4.63 -20.84 26.76
C GLU A 501 -4.30 -22.01 25.81
N ILE A 502 -3.03 -22.27 25.49
CA ILE A 502 -2.59 -23.33 24.56
C ILE A 502 -1.99 -24.52 25.32
N ASP A 503 -2.23 -25.73 24.82
CA ASP A 503 -1.52 -26.94 25.27
C ASP A 503 -0.77 -27.57 24.09
N THR A 504 0.19 -28.46 24.37
CA THR A 504 0.98 -29.17 23.34
C THR A 504 0.10 -29.86 22.29
N GLU A 505 -1.08 -30.38 22.65
CA GLU A 505 -1.96 -31.05 21.70
C GLU A 505 -2.61 -30.04 20.74
N LYS A 506 -3.00 -28.85 21.19
CA LYS A 506 -3.51 -27.80 20.29
C LYS A 506 -2.42 -27.28 19.35
N LEU A 507 -1.23 -26.98 19.89
CA LEU A 507 -0.11 -26.40 19.14
C LEU A 507 0.32 -27.32 17.99
N LEU A 508 0.58 -28.61 18.29
CA LEU A 508 1.02 -29.58 17.28
C LEU A 508 -0.07 -29.96 16.26
N ASN A 509 -1.33 -29.61 16.50
CA ASN A 509 -2.44 -29.82 15.55
C ASN A 509 -2.81 -28.53 14.78
N GLY A 510 -2.09 -27.42 14.95
CA GLY A 510 -2.39 -26.14 14.30
C GLY A 510 -3.75 -25.54 14.71
N ILE A 511 -4.18 -25.77 15.95
CA ILE A 511 -5.45 -25.25 16.51
C ILE A 511 -5.15 -24.00 17.36
N THR A 512 -4.29 -23.15 16.83
CA THR A 512 -3.59 -22.04 17.50
C THR A 512 -3.31 -20.94 16.48
N ALA A 513 -3.05 -19.70 16.92
CA ALA A 513 -2.52 -18.65 16.03
C ALA A 513 -1.06 -18.90 15.64
N TRP A 514 -0.32 -19.62 16.49
CA TRP A 514 1.03 -20.10 16.20
C TRP A 514 1.04 -21.27 15.22
N SER A 515 1.90 -21.16 14.21
CA SER A 515 2.26 -22.19 13.25
C SER A 515 3.71 -22.66 13.47
N LEU A 516 3.99 -23.90 13.08
CA LEU A 516 5.29 -24.56 13.27
C LEU A 516 5.78 -25.13 11.94
N HIS A 517 7.07 -24.99 11.65
CA HIS A 517 7.73 -25.69 10.53
C HIS A 517 8.99 -26.42 10.99
N ASN A 518 9.17 -27.64 10.49
CA ASN A 518 10.34 -28.48 10.66
C ASN A 518 10.76 -28.99 9.27
N GLN A 519 11.76 -28.36 8.64
CA GLN A 519 12.25 -28.81 7.34
C GLN A 519 12.76 -30.26 7.39
N GLY A 520 13.25 -30.71 8.55
CA GLY A 520 13.70 -32.08 8.84
C GLY A 520 12.63 -33.16 8.77
N GLU A 521 11.34 -32.80 8.69
CA GLU A 521 10.24 -33.75 8.41
C GLU A 521 10.13 -34.07 6.90
N TYR A 522 10.67 -33.20 6.05
CA TYR A 522 10.70 -33.34 4.59
C TYR A 522 12.08 -33.82 4.09
N GLU A 523 13.16 -33.38 4.73
CA GLU A 523 14.54 -33.63 4.31
C GLU A 523 15.41 -34.17 5.46
N GLU A 524 15.96 -35.39 5.32
CA GLU A 524 16.67 -36.10 6.41
C GLU A 524 17.86 -35.32 7.04
N TRP A 525 18.38 -34.30 6.37
CA TRP A 525 19.53 -33.49 6.80
C TRP A 525 19.15 -32.10 7.36
N ALA A 526 17.88 -31.70 7.26
CA ALA A 526 17.44 -30.35 7.64
C ALA A 526 17.12 -30.24 9.14
N GLY A 527 16.72 -29.05 9.60
CA GLY A 527 16.48 -28.79 11.03
C GLY A 527 15.22 -29.48 11.55
N LEU A 528 15.28 -30.05 12.76
CA LEU A 528 14.16 -30.75 13.39
C LEU A 528 14.12 -30.45 14.89
N ALA A 529 12.95 -30.03 15.39
CA ALA A 529 12.66 -29.83 16.81
C ALA A 529 11.37 -30.53 17.24
N ALA A 530 11.27 -30.83 18.54
CA ALA A 530 9.99 -31.11 19.20
C ALA A 530 9.54 -29.88 19.99
N PHE A 531 8.24 -29.57 19.92
CA PHE A 531 7.62 -28.44 20.59
C PHE A 531 6.66 -28.95 21.68
N ASP A 532 6.82 -28.45 22.90
CA ASP A 532 5.99 -28.77 24.06
C ASP A 532 5.71 -27.48 24.85
N ILE A 533 4.52 -27.30 25.42
CA ILE A 533 4.26 -26.24 26.41
C ILE A 533 4.30 -26.86 27.81
N VAL A 534 5.09 -26.28 28.71
CA VAL A 534 5.33 -26.80 30.07
C VAL A 534 5.31 -25.66 31.08
N ASP A 535 4.37 -25.74 32.03
CA ASP A 535 4.13 -24.70 33.04
C ASP A 535 4.01 -23.30 32.39
N ASP A 536 3.20 -23.22 31.33
CA ASP A 536 2.87 -22.04 30.53
C ASP A 536 4.08 -21.42 29.78
N VAL A 537 5.16 -22.18 29.57
CA VAL A 537 6.33 -21.78 28.76
C VAL A 537 6.47 -22.66 27.51
N LEU A 538 6.73 -22.08 26.34
CA LEU A 538 7.05 -22.86 25.13
C LEU A 538 8.48 -23.41 25.21
N ASN A 539 8.60 -24.74 25.23
CA ASN A 539 9.85 -25.49 25.22
C ASN A 539 10.07 -26.15 23.85
N ILE A 540 11.16 -25.78 23.20
CA ILE A 540 11.55 -26.20 21.85
C ILE A 540 12.83 -27.03 21.95
N GLN A 541 12.71 -28.36 21.92
CA GLN A 541 13.85 -29.27 21.97
C GLN A 541 14.42 -29.51 20.56
N ILE A 542 15.56 -28.90 20.27
CA ILE A 542 16.29 -29.11 19.01
C ILE A 542 16.83 -30.54 18.98
N GLN A 543 16.39 -31.33 18.00
CA GLN A 543 16.82 -32.71 17.77
C GLN A 543 17.88 -32.80 16.66
N GLN A 544 17.84 -31.88 15.70
CA GLN A 544 18.79 -31.74 14.61
C GLN A 544 18.91 -30.25 14.27
N ASN A 545 20.13 -29.68 14.26
CA ASN A 545 20.33 -28.23 14.13
C ASN A 545 19.96 -27.66 12.75
N GLY A 546 19.95 -28.49 11.71
CA GLY A 546 19.92 -28.00 10.32
C GLY A 546 21.23 -27.34 9.89
N TRP A 547 21.18 -26.53 8.83
CA TRP A 547 22.30 -25.72 8.34
C TRP A 547 21.87 -24.34 7.81
N GLU A 548 20.57 -24.12 7.58
CA GLU A 548 19.98 -22.78 7.49
C GLU A 548 19.14 -22.42 8.72
N TRP A 549 19.06 -21.11 8.97
CA TRP A 549 18.52 -20.53 10.18
C TRP A 549 16.99 -20.66 10.27
N TRP A 550 16.31 -20.71 9.12
CA TRP A 550 14.87 -20.88 8.96
C TRP A 550 14.42 -22.35 8.95
N HIS A 551 15.31 -23.35 9.03
CA HIS A 551 14.92 -24.77 8.95
C HIS A 551 13.96 -25.25 10.04
N ILE A 552 13.88 -24.52 11.15
CA ILE A 552 12.96 -24.77 12.27
C ILE A 552 12.30 -23.41 12.55
N GLN A 553 10.98 -23.33 12.43
CA GLN A 553 10.24 -22.08 12.54
C GLN A 553 9.12 -22.20 13.57
N LEU A 554 8.93 -21.10 14.31
CA LEU A 554 7.71 -20.77 15.02
C LEU A 554 7.24 -19.43 14.47
N PHE A 555 6.04 -19.34 13.92
CA PHE A 555 5.56 -18.10 13.31
C PHE A 555 4.09 -17.83 13.58
N GLN A 556 3.69 -16.56 13.43
CA GLN A 556 2.31 -16.10 13.54
C GLN A 556 2.07 -14.99 12.51
N ASP A 557 1.00 -15.15 11.73
CA ASP A 557 0.54 -14.14 10.77
C ASP A 557 -0.24 -13.05 11.52
N LEU A 558 -0.01 -11.79 11.14
CA LEU A 558 -0.46 -10.58 11.82
C LEU A 558 -0.95 -9.57 10.78
N SER A 559 -1.91 -8.73 11.19
CA SER A 559 -2.21 -7.48 10.50
C SER A 559 -2.00 -6.35 11.50
N ILE A 560 -1.15 -5.39 11.14
CA ILE A 560 -0.82 -4.23 11.98
C ILE A 560 -0.96 -2.92 11.20
N PRO A 561 -1.49 -1.84 11.82
CA PRO A 561 -1.41 -0.49 11.27
C PRO A 561 0.01 0.04 11.15
N SER A 562 0.21 1.08 10.34
CA SER A 562 1.39 1.95 10.38
C SER A 562 1.58 2.50 11.80
N GLY A 563 2.77 2.44 12.35
CA GLY A 563 3.04 2.87 13.72
C GLY A 563 4.39 2.41 14.24
N MET A 564 4.67 2.77 15.49
CA MET A 564 5.87 2.37 16.21
C MET A 564 5.51 1.30 17.23
N TYR A 565 6.25 0.19 17.26
CA TYR A 565 5.91 -1.01 18.01
C TYR A 565 7.07 -1.48 18.87
N LEU A 566 6.75 -1.81 20.12
CA LEU A 566 7.64 -2.50 21.04
C LEU A 566 7.40 -4.00 20.91
N PHE A 567 8.32 -4.68 20.20
CA PHE A 567 8.41 -6.13 20.18
C PHE A 567 9.14 -6.62 21.43
N SER A 568 8.58 -7.58 22.16
CA SER A 568 9.19 -8.15 23.36
C SER A 568 8.97 -9.66 23.49
N PHE A 569 9.89 -10.35 24.15
CA PHE A 569 9.71 -11.74 24.61
C PHE A 569 10.71 -12.09 25.73
N ASP A 570 10.38 -13.09 26.54
CA ASP A 570 11.29 -13.72 27.49
C ASP A 570 11.93 -14.96 26.86
N GLY A 571 13.26 -15.10 26.92
CA GLY A 571 13.99 -16.14 26.22
C GLY A 571 15.21 -16.71 26.96
N LYS A 572 15.44 -18.03 26.80
CA LYS A 572 16.70 -18.71 27.15
C LYS A 572 16.96 -19.95 26.29
N SER A 573 18.18 -20.45 26.31
CA SER A 573 18.55 -21.75 25.74
C SER A 573 19.47 -22.52 26.68
N ASP A 574 19.34 -23.85 26.75
CA ASP A 574 20.20 -24.72 27.56
C ASP A 574 21.68 -24.69 27.12
N LEU A 575 21.95 -24.21 25.90
CA LEU A 575 23.27 -23.87 25.37
C LEU A 575 23.22 -22.45 24.79
N PRO A 576 24.22 -21.58 25.04
CA PRO A 576 24.28 -20.27 24.40
C PRO A 576 24.31 -20.40 22.87
N ARG A 577 23.41 -19.67 22.21
CA ARG A 577 23.22 -19.68 20.76
C ARG A 577 22.45 -18.44 20.33
N ASP A 578 22.47 -18.16 19.04
CA ASP A 578 21.72 -17.04 18.48
C ASP A 578 20.33 -17.51 18.01
N LEU A 579 19.32 -16.68 18.23
CA LEU A 579 17.92 -16.84 17.82
C LEU A 579 17.65 -15.77 16.77
N PHE A 580 16.98 -16.13 15.67
CA PHE A 580 16.69 -15.20 14.60
C PHE A 580 15.23 -14.79 14.68
N VAL A 581 14.95 -13.49 14.61
CA VAL A 581 13.59 -12.96 14.54
C VAL A 581 13.46 -12.12 13.27
N GLU A 582 12.45 -12.42 12.47
CA GLU A 582 12.13 -11.71 11.23
C GLU A 582 10.67 -11.25 11.25
N PHE A 583 10.43 -10.08 10.69
CA PHE A 583 9.10 -9.59 10.33
C PHE A 583 8.97 -9.72 8.81
N VAL A 584 8.57 -10.91 8.35
CA VAL A 584 8.42 -11.23 6.92
C VAL A 584 7.33 -10.33 6.34
N ASN A 585 7.52 -9.91 5.08
CA ASN A 585 6.74 -8.87 4.41
C ASN A 585 6.90 -7.48 5.07
N SER A 586 8.12 -7.15 5.53
CA SER A 586 8.48 -5.79 5.94
C SER A 586 9.94 -5.45 5.59
N GLU A 587 10.24 -4.14 5.57
CA GLU A 587 11.57 -3.57 5.30
C GLU A 587 12.61 -3.78 6.43
N HIS A 588 12.29 -4.55 7.47
CA HIS A 588 13.13 -4.71 8.65
C HIS A 588 14.09 -5.90 8.53
N GLU A 589 15.37 -5.66 8.84
CA GLU A 589 16.39 -6.73 8.87
C GLU A 589 16.10 -7.80 9.94
N ILE A 590 16.55 -9.03 9.67
CA ILE A 590 16.52 -10.15 10.62
C ILE A 590 17.34 -9.80 11.88
N VAL A 591 16.69 -9.77 13.04
CA VAL A 591 17.34 -9.52 14.33
C VAL A 591 17.99 -10.80 14.85
N GLU A 592 19.30 -10.77 15.03
CA GLU A 592 20.09 -11.85 15.63
C GLU A 592 20.23 -11.64 17.15
N ILE A 593 19.62 -12.53 17.93
CA ILE A 593 19.45 -12.39 19.37
C ILE A 593 20.20 -13.50 20.11
N GLN A 594 21.26 -13.14 20.82
CA GLN A 594 22.02 -14.12 21.60
C GLN A 594 21.25 -14.57 22.86
N LEU A 595 20.75 -15.81 22.82
CA LEU A 595 20.22 -16.51 23.98
C LEU A 595 21.35 -17.09 24.84
N ASN A 596 21.09 -17.19 26.14
CA ASN A 596 22.00 -17.78 27.11
C ASN A 596 21.24 -18.70 28.09
N GLU A 597 21.95 -19.31 29.04
CA GLU A 597 21.41 -20.30 30.00
C GLU A 597 20.40 -19.71 31.02
N THR A 598 20.17 -18.40 31.04
CA THR A 598 19.23 -17.71 31.94
C THR A 598 18.11 -17.02 31.17
N MET A 599 16.89 -17.02 31.71
CA MET A 599 15.76 -16.27 31.13
C MET A 599 16.05 -14.77 31.21
N ASN A 600 15.96 -14.08 30.08
CA ASN A 600 16.04 -12.62 30.01
C ASN A 600 14.89 -12.11 29.13
N SER A 601 14.40 -10.93 29.45
CA SER A 601 13.48 -10.17 28.61
C SER A 601 14.25 -9.43 27.54
N TYR A 602 13.79 -9.56 26.30
CA TYR A 602 14.30 -8.89 25.12
C TYR A 602 13.24 -7.89 24.65
N HIS A 603 13.67 -6.70 24.22
CA HIS A 603 12.79 -5.58 23.89
C HIS A 603 13.40 -4.79 22.72
N TYR A 604 12.67 -4.68 21.61
CA TYR A 604 13.13 -4.03 20.39
C TYR A 604 12.04 -3.12 19.83
N LEU A 605 12.45 -2.04 19.19
CA LEU A 605 11.56 -1.04 18.61
C LEU A 605 11.57 -1.19 17.09
N PHE A 606 10.39 -1.28 16.49
CA PHE A 606 10.18 -1.36 15.05
C PHE A 606 9.20 -0.26 14.63
N THR A 607 9.43 0.36 13.47
CA THR A 607 8.53 1.40 12.94
C THR A 607 8.08 0.96 11.55
N PHE A 608 6.78 0.74 11.40
CA PHE A 608 6.16 0.39 10.12
C PHE A 608 5.51 1.65 9.56
N GLU A 609 6.01 2.12 8.41
CA GLU A 609 5.57 3.38 7.80
C GLU A 609 4.18 3.27 7.12
N GLU A 610 3.71 2.04 6.88
CA GLU A 610 2.40 1.73 6.30
C GLU A 610 1.68 0.59 7.03
N ASN A 611 0.38 0.41 6.76
CA ASN A 611 -0.39 -0.71 7.28
C ASN A 611 0.01 -1.99 6.54
N ILE A 612 0.28 -3.08 7.26
CA ILE A 612 0.64 -4.37 6.67
C ILE A 612 -0.43 -5.39 7.06
N GLU A 613 -1.10 -5.98 6.06
CA GLU A 613 -2.22 -6.92 6.29
C GLU A 613 -1.78 -8.39 6.39
N ASP A 614 -0.58 -8.71 5.90
CA ASP A 614 0.00 -10.06 5.79
C ASP A 614 1.41 -10.14 6.41
N LEU A 615 1.66 -9.34 7.46
CA LEU A 615 2.92 -9.37 8.21
C LEU A 615 3.08 -10.70 8.93
N GLN A 616 4.23 -11.35 8.87
CA GLN A 616 4.48 -12.57 9.66
C GLN A 616 5.64 -12.39 10.62
N LEU A 617 5.38 -12.54 11.92
CA LEU A 617 6.44 -12.67 12.93
C LEU A 617 6.98 -14.10 12.88
N LEU A 618 8.26 -14.25 12.53
CA LEU A 618 8.94 -15.54 12.39
C LEU A 618 10.13 -15.64 13.35
N PHE A 619 10.16 -16.71 14.16
CA PHE A 619 11.31 -17.13 14.96
C PHE A 619 12.05 -18.27 14.26
N GLY A 620 13.25 -17.99 13.78
CA GLY A 620 14.16 -18.95 13.17
C GLY A 620 15.08 -19.61 14.19
N LEU A 621 14.99 -20.94 14.28
CA LEU A 621 15.61 -21.76 15.33
C LEU A 621 16.67 -22.74 14.78
N GLY A 622 17.01 -22.65 13.49
CA GLY A 622 18.11 -23.36 12.84
C GLY A 622 19.48 -22.74 13.18
N ARG A 623 20.44 -22.78 12.25
CA ARG A 623 21.77 -22.11 12.36
C ARG A 623 22.18 -21.51 11.02
N LYS A 624 23.10 -20.55 10.98
CA LYS A 624 23.65 -20.06 9.70
C LYS A 624 24.76 -20.98 9.16
N THR A 625 24.90 -21.00 7.84
CA THR A 625 26.01 -21.68 7.15
C THR A 625 27.37 -21.14 7.66
N GLY A 626 28.12 -22.01 8.35
CA GLY A 626 29.45 -21.71 8.93
C GLY A 626 29.51 -21.67 10.46
N GLU A 627 28.37 -21.69 11.16
CA GLU A 627 28.31 -21.74 12.62
C GLU A 627 28.72 -23.11 13.21
N GLU A 628 29.25 -23.10 14.43
CA GLU A 628 29.64 -24.32 15.15
C GLU A 628 28.42 -25.20 15.46
N GLU A 629 28.52 -26.49 15.17
CA GLU A 629 27.40 -27.42 15.37
C GLU A 629 27.26 -27.80 16.84
N LEU A 630 26.17 -27.36 17.47
CA LEU A 630 25.87 -27.64 18.87
C LEU A 630 25.48 -29.11 19.09
N GLU A 631 25.88 -29.68 20.23
CA GLU A 631 25.55 -31.07 20.58
C GLU A 631 24.07 -31.20 20.95
N VAL A 632 23.30 -31.91 20.11
CA VAL A 632 21.86 -32.16 20.29
C VAL A 632 21.58 -33.44 21.11
N PRO A 633 20.47 -33.51 21.88
CA PRO A 633 19.44 -32.47 22.00
C PRO A 633 19.73 -31.45 23.11
N TYR A 634 19.31 -30.21 22.87
CA TYR A 634 19.21 -29.12 23.83
C TYR A 634 17.87 -28.40 23.63
N SER A 635 17.44 -27.57 24.58
CA SER A 635 16.14 -26.90 24.51
C SER A 635 16.26 -25.38 24.54
N ILE A 636 15.41 -24.73 23.75
CA ILE A 636 15.16 -23.29 23.73
C ILE A 636 13.80 -23.07 24.43
N TYR A 637 13.67 -21.97 25.16
CA TYR A 637 12.47 -21.63 25.90
C TYR A 637 12.08 -20.20 25.55
N LEU A 638 10.81 -20.00 25.16
CA LEU A 638 10.22 -18.70 24.82
C LEU A 638 8.93 -18.51 25.63
N ASP A 639 8.69 -17.27 26.04
CA ASP A 639 7.56 -16.85 26.87
C ASP A 639 7.25 -15.35 26.66
N ASP A 640 6.13 -14.85 27.17
CA ASP A 640 5.72 -13.43 27.20
C ASP A 640 5.87 -12.69 25.83
N ILE A 641 5.64 -13.38 24.71
CA ILE A 641 5.81 -12.81 23.36
C ILE A 641 4.75 -11.73 23.10
N SER A 642 5.19 -10.54 22.73
CA SER A 642 4.31 -9.39 22.50
C SER A 642 4.81 -8.44 21.43
N LEU A 643 3.86 -7.80 20.76
CA LEU A 643 4.04 -6.73 19.79
C LEU A 643 2.96 -5.69 20.10
N ILE A 644 3.37 -4.57 20.68
CA ILE A 644 2.46 -3.54 21.21
C ILE A 644 2.84 -2.21 20.58
N GLU A 645 1.86 -1.52 19.98
CA GLU A 645 2.04 -0.17 19.47
C GLU A 645 2.32 0.78 20.64
N VAL A 646 3.32 1.65 20.48
CA VAL A 646 3.85 2.53 21.51
C VAL A 646 4.13 3.94 20.99
N GLU A 647 4.11 4.90 21.91
CA GLU A 647 4.73 6.22 21.71
C GLU A 647 5.93 6.39 22.64
N GLU A 648 6.93 7.21 22.26
CA GLU A 648 7.99 7.64 23.18
C GLU A 648 7.38 8.40 24.38
N ASN A 649 7.87 8.13 25.59
CA ASN A 649 7.55 8.96 26.74
C ASN A 649 8.20 10.34 26.58
N GLU A 650 7.39 11.41 26.57
CA GLU A 650 7.86 12.80 26.47
C GLU A 650 9.03 13.06 27.44
N LYS A 651 10.23 13.29 26.89
CA LYS A 651 11.45 13.50 27.67
C LYS A 651 11.28 14.75 28.55
N PRO A 652 11.44 14.66 29.89
CA PRO A 652 11.08 15.75 30.81
C PRO A 652 11.80 17.09 30.61
N GLU A 653 12.87 17.14 29.81
CA GLU A 653 13.69 18.35 29.64
C GLU A 653 13.09 19.34 28.62
N GLU A 654 12.44 18.88 27.55
CA GLU A 654 11.91 19.77 26.50
C GLU A 654 10.63 20.50 26.94
N ASN A 655 9.72 19.81 27.61
CA ASN A 655 8.46 20.38 28.10
C ASN A 655 8.71 21.49 29.17
N ASN A 656 9.82 21.38 29.92
CA ASN A 656 10.28 22.44 30.83
C ASN A 656 10.86 23.65 30.10
N LEU A 657 11.60 23.45 29.01
CA LEU A 657 12.20 24.53 28.23
C LEU A 657 11.13 25.35 27.48
N SER A 658 10.21 24.67 26.79
CA SER A 658 9.14 25.32 26.01
C SER A 658 8.21 26.15 26.90
N LYS A 659 7.82 25.63 28.07
CA LYS A 659 7.06 26.36 29.09
C LYS A 659 7.76 27.65 29.53
N LEU A 660 9.06 27.60 29.79
CA LEU A 660 9.84 28.79 30.20
C LEU A 660 9.98 29.80 29.05
N GLU A 661 10.06 29.34 27.79
CA GLU A 661 10.07 30.23 26.63
C GLU A 661 8.71 30.91 26.40
N GLU A 662 7.59 30.22 26.67
CA GLU A 662 6.24 30.79 26.63
C GLU A 662 6.02 31.81 27.76
N GLU A 663 6.38 31.49 29.00
CA GLU A 663 6.30 32.43 30.13
C GLU A 663 7.17 33.68 29.90
N LEU A 664 8.37 33.50 29.34
CA LEU A 664 9.23 34.61 28.94
C LEU A 664 8.61 35.45 27.82
N ALA A 665 8.01 34.82 26.80
CA ALA A 665 7.32 35.51 25.72
C ALA A 665 6.10 36.30 26.23
N GLU A 666 5.38 35.79 27.22
CA GLU A 666 4.26 36.52 27.86
C GLU A 666 4.78 37.76 28.62
N LEU A 667 5.92 37.67 29.30
CA LEU A 667 6.56 38.79 29.98
C LEU A 667 7.15 39.83 29.01
N GLU A 668 7.80 39.39 27.93
CA GLU A 668 8.27 40.26 26.83
C GLU A 668 7.10 41.04 26.22
N ASN A 669 5.97 40.38 25.97
CA ASN A 669 4.73 41.03 25.50
C ASN A 669 4.17 42.04 26.52
N LYS A 670 4.11 41.69 27.82
CA LYS A 670 3.67 42.60 28.88
C LYS A 670 4.56 43.85 28.96
N VAL A 671 5.90 43.70 28.87
CA VAL A 671 6.84 44.82 28.81
C VAL A 671 6.60 45.69 27.58
N ALA A 672 6.51 45.09 26.39
CA ALA A 672 6.25 45.82 25.14
C ALA A 672 4.91 46.60 25.16
N MET A 673 3.90 46.09 25.86
CA MET A 673 2.65 46.82 26.11
C MET A 673 2.83 48.00 27.07
N LEU A 674 3.67 47.88 28.12
CA LEU A 674 3.92 48.95 29.08
C LEU A 674 4.82 50.06 28.52
N GLU A 675 5.83 49.73 27.71
CA GLU A 675 6.69 50.69 27.01
C GLU A 675 5.87 51.71 26.21
N ARG A 676 4.81 51.24 25.54
CA ARG A 676 3.90 52.05 24.70
C ARG A 676 2.93 52.92 25.50
N ARG A 677 2.80 52.76 26.82
CA ARG A 677 1.89 53.56 27.66
C ARG A 677 2.49 54.91 28.05
N GLN A 678 1.64 55.94 28.14
CA GLN A 678 2.03 57.27 28.60
C GLN A 678 2.21 57.35 30.13
N SER A 679 1.52 56.49 30.88
CA SER A 679 1.66 56.34 32.33
C SER A 679 1.60 54.86 32.71
N ILE A 680 2.41 54.44 33.69
CA ILE A 680 2.51 53.05 34.15
C ILE A 680 2.23 53.03 35.65
N LYS A 681 1.46 52.05 36.15
CA LYS A 681 1.24 51.92 37.59
C LYS A 681 2.41 51.20 38.24
N GLU A 682 2.86 51.71 39.39
CA GLU A 682 3.89 51.07 40.21
C GLU A 682 3.57 49.61 40.53
N SER A 683 2.29 49.27 40.78
CA SER A 683 1.82 47.89 40.99
C SER A 683 1.94 46.98 39.77
N GLU A 684 1.83 47.51 38.55
CA GLU A 684 2.04 46.71 37.31
C GLU A 684 3.52 46.36 37.16
N LEU A 685 4.41 47.26 37.59
CA LEU A 685 5.86 47.07 37.55
C LEU A 685 6.35 46.13 38.68
N THR A 686 5.75 46.19 39.87
CA THR A 686 6.01 45.23 40.97
C THR A 686 5.69 43.80 40.53
N LEU A 687 4.49 43.55 40.01
CA LEU A 687 4.08 42.23 39.54
C LEU A 687 5.02 41.67 38.46
N LEU A 688 5.46 42.53 37.54
CA LEU A 688 6.31 42.10 36.43
C LEU A 688 7.74 41.76 36.88
N LYS A 689 8.24 42.40 37.95
CA LYS A 689 9.48 41.99 38.63
C LYS A 689 9.32 40.67 39.39
N GLU A 690 8.20 40.50 40.08
CA GLU A 690 7.90 39.26 40.82
C GLU A 690 7.86 38.07 39.86
N SER A 691 7.17 38.19 38.72
CA SER A 691 7.16 37.14 37.69
C SER A 691 8.54 36.86 37.08
N LEU A 692 9.36 37.88 36.80
CA LEU A 692 10.72 37.65 36.29
C LEU A 692 11.65 37.01 37.35
N GLN A 693 11.39 37.24 38.63
CA GLN A 693 12.09 36.57 39.72
C GLN A 693 11.64 35.10 39.85
N THR A 694 10.36 34.80 39.63
CA THR A 694 9.85 33.42 39.54
C THR A 694 10.50 32.67 38.37
N LEU A 695 10.54 33.26 37.17
CA LEU A 695 11.16 32.65 35.99
C LEU A 695 12.64 32.31 36.23
N HIS A 696 13.39 33.22 36.86
CA HIS A 696 14.76 32.95 37.29
C HIS A 696 14.87 31.79 38.30
N GLN A 697 13.92 31.67 39.23
CA GLN A 697 13.94 30.59 40.22
C GLN A 697 13.65 29.24 39.55
N GLU A 698 12.64 29.17 38.69
CA GLU A 698 12.29 27.95 37.94
C GLU A 698 13.44 27.51 37.01
N MET A 699 14.09 28.42 36.28
CA MET A 699 15.29 28.10 35.48
C MET A 699 16.44 27.51 36.30
N ASN A 700 16.64 27.99 37.54
CA ASN A 700 17.69 27.47 38.42
C ASN A 700 17.32 26.12 39.04
N ASP A 701 16.07 25.94 39.44
CA ASP A 701 15.58 24.69 40.02
C ASP A 701 15.52 23.55 38.99
N LEU A 702 15.37 23.89 37.70
CA LEU A 702 15.42 22.99 36.55
C LEU A 702 16.83 22.85 35.93
N ASN A 703 17.85 23.54 36.46
CA ASN A 703 19.25 23.49 36.01
C ASN A 703 19.46 23.79 34.51
N ILE A 704 18.65 24.69 33.92
CA ILE A 704 18.66 24.96 32.47
C ILE A 704 19.82 25.89 32.06
N GLU A 705 20.70 25.39 31.20
CA GLU A 705 21.88 26.15 30.77
C GLU A 705 21.71 26.96 29.45
N SER A 706 20.50 27.08 28.88
CA SER A 706 20.25 27.80 27.62
C SER A 706 20.81 29.25 27.61
N ASN A 707 21.75 29.50 26.70
CA ASN A 707 22.33 30.83 26.48
C ASN A 707 21.32 31.83 25.89
N LEU A 708 20.39 31.35 25.05
CA LEU A 708 19.37 32.19 24.39
C LEU A 708 18.37 32.75 25.42
N LEU A 709 17.87 31.91 26.33
CA LEU A 709 17.00 32.32 27.43
C LEU A 709 17.70 33.35 28.34
N LYS A 710 18.97 33.10 28.70
CA LYS A 710 19.78 34.04 29.51
C LYS A 710 19.95 35.41 28.82
N GLU A 711 20.16 35.45 27.50
CA GLU A 711 20.24 36.71 26.74
C GLU A 711 18.90 37.44 26.69
N ARG A 712 17.80 36.74 26.38
CA ARG A 712 16.44 37.31 26.36
C ARG A 712 16.04 37.88 27.72
N ILE A 713 16.31 37.15 28.81
CA ILE A 713 16.07 37.61 30.19
C ILE A 713 16.89 38.87 30.50
N THR A 714 18.17 38.90 30.14
CA THR A 714 19.03 40.09 30.34
C THR A 714 18.48 41.31 29.61
N ASN A 715 17.97 41.13 28.38
CA ASN A 715 17.31 42.18 27.61
C ASN A 715 16.01 42.66 28.29
N LEU A 716 15.22 41.72 28.82
CA LEU A 716 13.99 42.01 29.55
C LEU A 716 14.26 42.80 30.85
N GLU A 717 15.28 42.42 31.63
CA GLU A 717 15.73 43.16 32.82
C GLU A 717 16.09 44.63 32.49
N MET A 718 16.85 44.86 31.40
CA MET A 718 17.19 46.21 30.96
C MET A 718 15.95 47.05 30.62
N LYS A 719 14.96 46.46 29.94
CA LYS A 719 13.70 47.16 29.64
C LYS A 719 12.89 47.47 30.90
N ILE A 720 12.85 46.55 31.86
CA ILE A 720 12.17 46.77 33.14
C ILE A 720 12.83 47.92 33.91
N ALA A 721 14.16 47.99 33.94
CA ALA A 721 14.87 49.12 34.56
C ALA A 721 14.55 50.48 33.89
N GLN A 722 14.35 50.50 32.57
CA GLN A 722 13.88 51.71 31.85
C GLN A 722 12.44 52.08 32.21
N LEU A 723 11.55 51.09 32.40
CA LEU A 723 10.18 51.32 32.89
C LEU A 723 10.18 51.85 34.34
N GLU A 724 11.11 51.42 35.19
CA GLU A 724 11.31 51.97 36.54
C GLU A 724 11.73 53.44 36.52
N GLU A 725 12.71 53.81 35.69
CA GLU A 725 13.11 55.20 35.53
C GLU A 725 11.92 56.05 35.07
N LYS A 726 11.17 55.57 34.07
CA LYS A 726 9.94 56.23 33.57
C LYS A 726 8.82 56.35 34.62
N VAL A 727 8.68 55.41 35.56
CA VAL A 727 7.75 55.51 36.70
C VAL A 727 8.27 56.48 37.77
N ASN A 728 9.58 56.45 38.06
CA ASN A 728 10.22 57.38 38.99
C ASN A 728 10.14 58.83 38.48
N GLU A 729 10.29 59.06 37.17
CA GLU A 729 10.05 60.36 36.53
C GLU A 729 8.58 60.80 36.62
N GLN A 730 7.61 59.90 36.42
CA GLN A 730 6.18 60.21 36.61
C GLN A 730 5.88 60.62 38.06
N ASN A 731 6.47 59.94 39.04
CA ASN A 731 6.31 60.23 40.46
C ASN A 731 7.02 61.55 40.86
N ASN A 732 8.21 61.83 40.32
CA ASN A 732 8.96 63.06 40.59
C ASN A 732 8.43 64.29 39.82
N GLY A 733 7.83 64.09 38.64
CA GLY A 733 7.27 65.14 37.77
C GLY A 733 6.13 65.93 38.41
N ASN A 734 5.51 65.42 39.48
CA ASN A 734 4.52 66.14 40.27
C ASN A 734 5.11 67.23 41.20
N ASN A 735 6.43 67.47 41.17
CA ASN A 735 7.08 68.45 42.05
C ASN A 735 8.07 69.41 41.36
N SER A 736 7.59 70.25 40.44
CA SER A 736 7.98 71.67 40.52
C SER A 736 6.94 72.64 39.95
N SER A 737 6.73 73.75 40.66
CA SER A 737 6.25 74.98 40.04
C SER A 737 7.11 76.16 40.49
N ASN A 738 7.53 76.99 39.53
CA ASN A 738 8.18 78.30 39.71
C ASN A 738 9.57 78.37 40.37
N LYS A 739 10.65 78.46 39.55
CA LYS A 739 11.34 79.75 39.22
C LYS A 739 12.63 79.60 38.38
N ILE A 740 12.95 80.68 37.67
CA ILE A 740 14.16 80.94 36.85
C ILE A 740 14.79 82.25 37.39
N PRO A 741 16.09 82.59 37.23
CA PRO A 741 17.35 81.80 37.19
C PRO A 741 18.37 82.28 38.28
N LYS A 742 19.62 81.75 38.27
CA LYS A 742 20.88 82.53 38.30
C LYS A 742 22.16 81.66 38.35
N ASP A 743 23.24 82.18 37.73
CA ASP A 743 24.70 82.18 38.08
C ASP A 743 25.30 80.92 38.79
N GLU A 744 26.50 80.38 38.51
CA GLU A 744 27.60 80.65 37.57
C GLU A 744 28.65 79.48 37.66
N VAL A 745 29.48 79.28 36.62
CA VAL A 745 30.87 78.75 36.68
C VAL A 745 31.18 77.24 36.99
N TYR A 746 31.90 76.64 36.02
CA TYR A 746 32.72 75.40 35.98
C TYR A 746 33.81 75.31 37.11
N PRO A 747 34.42 74.13 37.45
CA PRO A 747 35.23 73.34 36.50
C PRO A 747 35.41 71.82 36.73
N GLU A 748 36.11 71.21 35.75
CA GLU A 748 37.03 70.06 35.82
C GLU A 748 36.57 68.73 36.48
N GLY A 749 36.79 67.56 35.87
CA GLY A 749 37.43 67.28 34.59
C GLY A 749 37.40 65.79 34.25
N GLU A 750 37.88 65.49 33.03
CA GLU A 750 38.76 64.38 32.66
C GLU A 750 38.49 62.95 33.24
N SER A 751 38.46 61.90 32.43
CA SER A 751 38.78 61.79 30.99
C SER A 751 38.54 60.37 30.46
N VAL A 752 38.42 60.24 29.13
CA VAL A 752 39.02 59.15 28.31
C VAL A 752 38.43 57.74 28.52
N ASN A 753 38.14 56.91 27.53
CA ASN A 753 38.13 56.88 26.04
C ASN A 753 37.68 55.43 25.71
N LYS A 754 37.23 55.00 24.51
CA LYS A 754 36.86 55.59 23.22
C LYS A 754 36.37 54.40 22.36
N GLU A 755 35.50 54.67 21.38
CA GLU A 755 35.51 54.05 20.03
C GLU A 755 35.22 52.53 19.94
N GLN A 756 34.49 52.01 18.95
CA GLN A 756 33.94 52.63 17.74
C GLN A 756 32.76 51.81 17.18
N ASP A 757 31.85 52.49 16.45
CA ASP A 757 31.37 52.21 15.08
C ASP A 757 31.30 50.72 14.60
N ASN A 758 30.28 50.29 13.84
CA ASN A 758 29.48 51.04 12.86
C ASN A 758 28.24 50.27 12.34
N SER A 759 27.27 51.02 11.76
CA SER A 759 26.33 50.63 10.67
C SER A 759 25.31 49.48 10.86
N SER A 760 24.10 49.49 10.28
CA SER A 760 23.39 50.50 9.44
C SER A 760 21.87 50.23 9.36
N GLU A 761 21.09 51.30 9.10
CA GLU A 761 19.90 51.46 8.22
C GLU A 761 19.24 50.20 7.56
N ASN A 762 17.92 50.11 7.31
CA ASN A 762 16.74 50.98 7.48
C ASN A 762 15.43 50.21 7.11
N ASP A 763 14.25 50.71 7.58
CA ASP A 763 12.90 50.70 6.93
C ASP A 763 12.23 49.34 6.48
N ASP A 764 10.91 49.13 6.40
CA ASP A 764 9.70 49.94 6.71
C ASP A 764 8.39 49.10 6.88
N VAL A 765 7.41 49.67 7.61
CA VAL A 765 5.91 49.63 7.42
C VAL A 765 5.07 48.31 7.37
N LEU A 766 4.05 48.27 8.26
CA LEU A 766 2.80 47.47 8.23
C LEU A 766 1.57 48.32 7.82
N PRO A 767 0.43 47.72 7.42
CA PRO A 767 -0.82 48.08 8.12
C PRO A 767 -1.95 47.02 8.24
N LYS A 768 -2.35 46.76 9.50
CA LYS A 768 -3.73 46.72 10.08
C LYS A 768 -4.92 46.06 9.34
N THR A 769 -5.60 45.18 10.08
CA THR A 769 -7.05 44.85 9.97
C THR A 769 -7.84 45.41 11.17
N GLY A 770 -9.18 45.32 11.15
CA GLY A 770 -10.07 45.87 12.20
C GLY A 770 -11.30 45.00 12.48
N GLU A 771 -11.77 45.03 13.74
CA GLU A 771 -12.89 44.22 14.27
C GLU A 771 -14.28 44.75 13.87
N THR A 772 -15.31 43.88 13.87
CA THR A 772 -16.50 44.08 14.75
C THR A 772 -17.32 42.80 14.98
N ARG A 773 -17.95 42.68 16.17
CA ARG A 773 -18.83 41.57 16.64
C ARG A 773 -20.33 41.85 16.34
N THR A 774 -21.25 40.88 16.53
CA THR A 774 -22.45 40.98 17.45
C THR A 774 -23.54 39.87 17.32
N ILE A 775 -23.64 39.02 18.37
CA ILE A 775 -24.84 38.53 19.13
C ILE A 775 -25.95 37.63 18.50
N ILE A 776 -26.31 36.59 19.29
CA ILE A 776 -27.35 35.55 19.14
C ILE A 776 -28.68 35.90 19.85
N ILE A 777 -29.83 35.37 19.40
CA ILE A 777 -31.07 35.23 20.19
C ILE A 777 -31.69 33.81 19.99
N TYR A 778 -32.10 33.17 21.09
CA TYR A 778 -32.82 31.88 21.14
C TYR A 778 -34.33 32.04 21.38
N ILE A 779 -35.16 31.11 20.85
CA ILE A 779 -36.54 30.82 21.36
C ILE A 779 -36.81 29.30 21.36
N PHE A 780 -37.46 28.82 22.43
CA PHE A 780 -37.88 27.43 22.69
C PHE A 780 -39.27 27.08 22.13
N GLY A 781 -39.55 25.79 21.89
CA GLY A 781 -40.93 25.25 21.75
C GLY A 781 -40.96 23.72 21.57
N ALA A 782 -41.81 22.99 22.30
CA ALA A 782 -41.74 21.52 22.41
C ALA A 782 -43.13 20.82 22.45
N ILE A 783 -43.08 19.48 22.59
CA ILE A 783 -44.11 18.52 23.09
C ILE A 783 -45.28 18.12 22.14
N PHE A 784 -45.35 16.84 21.69
CA PHE A 784 -46.24 15.81 22.27
C PHE A 784 -46.18 14.39 21.63
N MET A 785 -46.43 13.39 22.48
CA MET A 785 -46.55 11.94 22.19
C MET A 785 -47.83 11.56 21.41
N ILE A 786 -47.94 10.32 20.89
CA ILE A 786 -48.86 9.26 21.39
C ILE A 786 -48.74 7.92 20.60
N SER A 787 -48.78 6.82 21.36
CA SER A 787 -48.82 5.37 21.07
C SER A 787 -49.59 4.81 19.84
N GLY A 788 -49.24 3.57 19.42
CA GLY A 788 -50.23 2.63 18.85
C GLY A 788 -49.71 1.29 18.29
N THR A 789 -49.96 0.18 18.99
CA THR A 789 -49.47 -1.19 18.67
C THR A 789 -50.21 -1.93 17.52
N TRP A 790 -49.43 -2.59 16.65
CA TRP A 790 -49.61 -3.94 16.04
C TRP A 790 -51.00 -4.48 15.61
N LEU A 791 -51.11 -4.93 14.33
CA LEU A 791 -51.76 -6.22 14.00
C LEU A 791 -51.33 -6.79 12.61
N PHE A 792 -51.08 -8.10 12.55
CA PHE A 792 -50.84 -8.89 11.33
C PHE A 792 -52.10 -9.05 10.44
N MET A 793 -51.95 -9.09 9.10
CA MET A 793 -52.36 -10.25 8.25
C MET A 793 -52.06 -10.10 6.74
N ARG A 794 -51.62 -11.21 6.11
CA ARG A 794 -51.53 -11.41 4.65
C ARG A 794 -52.90 -11.42 3.97
N VAL A 795 -53.02 -10.81 2.79
CA VAL A 795 -53.96 -11.25 1.72
C VAL A 795 -53.27 -11.20 0.35
N LYS A 796 -53.48 -12.25 -0.46
CA LYS A 796 -52.99 -12.40 -1.83
C LYS A 796 -53.88 -11.64 -2.84
N LYS A 797 -53.26 -10.93 -3.78
CA LYS A 797 -53.58 -10.82 -5.23
C LYS A 797 -55.04 -10.53 -5.65
N VAL A 798 -55.28 -9.49 -6.48
CA VAL A 798 -56.10 -9.59 -7.72
C VAL A 798 -56.04 -8.32 -8.60
N ALA A 799 -55.72 -8.55 -9.89
CA ALA A 799 -56.09 -7.85 -11.13
C ALA A 799 -55.84 -6.33 -11.35
N ASN A 800 -54.95 -6.08 -12.32
CA ASN A 800 -55.11 -5.23 -13.51
C ASN A 800 -55.89 -3.91 -13.40
N LYS A 801 -55.18 -2.82 -13.69
CA LYS A 801 -55.41 -2.16 -14.98
C LYS A 801 -54.13 -1.62 -15.60
#